data_AF-A0AAE3LXJ6-F1
#
_entry.id   AF-A0AAE3LXJ6-F1
#
_cell.length_a   1.000
_cell.length_b   1.000
_cell.length_c   1.000
_cell.angle_alpha   90.00
_cell.angle_beta   90.00
_cell.angle_gamma   90.00
#
_symmetry.space_group_name_H-M   'P 1'
#
loop_
_entity.id
_entity.type
_entity.pdbx_description
1 polymer ?
#
loop_
_entity_poly.entity_id
_entity_poly.type
_entity_poly.pdbx_seq_one_letter_code
_entity_poly.pdbx_strand_id
1 'polypeptide(L)'
;MAKHQYTILSMMKDEGHSLVEWVAYHKHIGFDNICVYTNNCNDGTDDMLIRLEQLGWVQHFRNDVPEGKKPQPNALALAANNDEITDSDWVLTMDADEFVSIKCGDGMITDVMDRLPPQTDALAITWRFFGSSEVTPWNPGLVTETYTKAAPDRFRKGWGVKSMFKPREHIKFGIHRPTNKPGKMEQLGEDADILTHWVNGSGQPMPESFQQKGWRSTGRTLGYGLIELNHYAVKSYEAYLLRRLRGNVNNKEDKYNAGYFAIFDRNEEEHLNVQRHSKALHAKIAEILEDPVMRDLHNKALEFHASRVERLRSLGEYDPWLVELKKASAVEITGLDEVLFTQHLPKIWQEKIKEMQAKGVPDGKIAKMVASSVGIKAAEDERTAEVFDAARPTQRGDNRPPPRDKPKDKSPKLNAKINPETAPNKYRTTILSMMKDEGHSLVEWVAYHKHIGFENICVYTNNCNDGTDKMLMRLQELGHVQHFRNDVPEGKRPQMNALSLAGRNPEVMHSEWVLVMDADEFLTVKTGDGKINDLLDAMDPDAQAMAITWRFFGSSGVTDWNPGLVTESYSYAADDGFRKGWGVKTLFKPYADIKLGIHRPSIRKLNHRPENAKALLDQLWLNGSGDPLPDEFSLSGWRSTRPTIGYALAEMNHYAVKSYEAYLLRRARGNVNNKEDKYNAAYFAYFDRNETQPGAIDRHIPAVRSLVDDILSDPKMRELQDEALAYHAGRVKMLRDSGEYDHWLRELKDASSIDVDALKESVIFTQHLPKSAQAEVARLKQAGVADDDIRDFITSLRTASKGKSRSNLIAQAKGETAGEATQDNDDDTDARTSRAEARASADTLIAALKKKAA
;
A
#
# COMPACT_ATOMS: atom_id res chain seq x y z
N MET A 1 2.65 30.68 29.06
CA MET A 1 3.97 30.01 28.93
C MET A 1 3.66 28.53 28.94
N ALA A 2 4.28 27.77 28.02
CA ALA A 2 4.08 26.33 28.01
C ALA A 2 4.55 25.71 29.33
N LYS A 3 3.98 24.58 29.72
CA LYS A 3 4.39 23.85 30.92
C LYS A 3 5.87 23.42 30.86
N HIS A 4 6.31 22.98 29.68
CA HIS A 4 7.68 22.53 29.42
C HIS A 4 8.28 23.27 28.23
N GLN A 5 9.60 23.41 28.19
CA GLN A 5 10.29 24.06 27.07
C GLN A 5 10.68 23.07 25.97
N TYR A 6 11.22 21.91 26.35
CA TYR A 6 11.78 20.90 25.46
C TYR A 6 11.38 19.49 25.92
N THR A 7 10.38 18.92 25.25
CA THR A 7 9.87 17.58 25.52
C THR A 7 10.45 16.55 24.55
N ILE A 8 10.94 15.42 25.07
CA ILE A 8 11.15 14.20 24.27
C ILE A 8 9.92 13.30 24.38
N LEU A 9 9.43 12.80 23.26
CA LEU A 9 8.43 11.75 23.17
C LEU A 9 9.05 10.47 22.59
N SER A 10 9.02 9.39 23.36
CA SER A 10 9.52 8.08 22.92
C SER A 10 8.56 6.93 23.17
N MET A 11 8.75 5.83 22.43
CA MET A 11 8.02 4.58 22.60
C MET A 11 9.01 3.44 22.84
N MET A 12 8.89 2.75 23.96
CA MET A 12 9.88 1.75 24.40
C MET A 12 9.28 0.35 24.55
N LYS A 13 10.14 -0.66 24.31
CA LYS A 13 9.91 -2.06 24.63
C LYS A 13 11.25 -2.73 24.88
N ASP A 14 11.46 -3.24 26.09
CA ASP A 14 12.64 -4.00 26.49
C ASP A 14 13.97 -3.24 26.28
N GLU A 15 14.04 -1.99 26.74
CA GLU A 15 15.19 -1.08 26.61
C GLU A 15 15.86 -0.75 27.97
N GLY A 16 15.57 -1.52 29.02
CA GLY A 16 15.99 -1.25 30.41
C GLY A 16 17.51 -1.21 30.59
N HIS A 17 18.25 -1.97 29.78
CA HIS A 17 19.72 -2.01 29.80
C HIS A 17 20.39 -0.65 29.53
N SER A 18 19.79 0.22 28.70
CA SER A 18 20.37 1.54 28.34
C SER A 18 19.49 2.71 28.79
N LEU A 19 18.38 2.46 29.48
CA LEU A 19 17.39 3.48 29.82
C LEU A 19 17.96 4.59 30.72
N VAL A 20 18.75 4.22 31.74
CA VAL A 20 19.30 5.20 32.71
C VAL A 20 20.26 6.16 32.03
N GLU A 21 21.15 5.67 31.16
CA GLU A 21 22.02 6.51 30.33
C GLU A 21 21.19 7.45 29.46
N TRP A 22 20.19 6.91 28.76
CA TRP A 22 19.38 7.67 27.82
C TRP A 22 18.63 8.82 28.52
N VAL A 23 18.04 8.56 29.68
CA VAL A 23 17.36 9.60 30.48
C VAL A 23 18.36 10.62 31.04
N ALA A 24 19.45 10.16 31.66
CA ALA A 24 20.47 11.02 32.24
C ALA A 24 21.09 11.96 31.20
N TYR A 25 21.42 11.45 30.02
CA TYR A 25 22.01 12.22 28.93
C TYR A 25 21.07 13.32 28.44
N HIS A 26 19.83 12.97 28.10
CA HIS A 26 18.90 13.94 27.53
C HIS A 26 18.46 15.01 28.55
N LYS A 27 18.31 14.63 29.83
CA LYS A 27 18.13 15.62 30.91
C LYS A 27 19.34 16.53 31.08
N HIS A 28 20.55 16.00 30.98
CA HIS A 28 21.77 16.78 31.12
C HIS A 28 21.92 17.85 30.03
N ILE A 29 21.66 17.48 28.76
CA ILE A 29 21.80 18.42 27.63
C ILE A 29 20.64 19.44 27.53
N GLY A 30 19.69 19.40 28.46
CA GLY A 30 18.71 20.46 28.68
C GLY A 30 17.27 20.15 28.26
N PHE A 31 16.91 18.90 27.94
CA PHE A 31 15.49 18.54 27.85
C PHE A 31 14.89 18.53 29.25
N ASP A 32 13.89 19.38 29.50
CA ASP A 32 13.24 19.50 30.80
C ASP A 32 12.12 18.47 30.98
N ASN A 33 11.60 17.88 29.89
CA ASN A 33 10.57 16.85 29.96
C ASN A 33 10.87 15.64 29.04
N ILE A 34 10.53 14.45 29.53
CA ILE A 34 10.70 13.18 28.82
C ILE A 34 9.44 12.34 29.06
N CYS A 35 8.67 12.10 28.01
CA CYS A 35 7.46 11.30 28.03
C CYS A 35 7.67 9.98 27.30
N VAL A 36 7.39 8.85 27.97
CA VAL A 36 7.63 7.52 27.42
C VAL A 36 6.38 6.66 27.45
N TYR A 37 5.98 6.16 26.28
CA TYR A 37 4.94 5.14 26.14
C TYR A 37 5.55 3.74 26.06
N THR A 38 5.14 2.82 26.93
CA THR A 38 5.68 1.44 26.97
C THR A 38 4.75 0.40 26.37
N ASN A 39 5.33 -0.66 25.78
CA ASN A 39 4.59 -1.76 25.15
C ASN A 39 5.02 -3.12 25.70
N ASN A 40 4.26 -3.69 26.65
CA ASN A 40 4.43 -5.06 27.17
C ASN A 40 5.91 -5.46 27.37
N CYS A 41 6.58 -4.79 28.31
CA CYS A 41 7.99 -5.01 28.61
C CYS A 41 8.17 -6.29 29.45
N ASN A 42 9.30 -6.96 29.27
CA ASN A 42 9.68 -8.20 29.94
C ASN A 42 10.98 -8.06 30.73
N ASP A 43 11.77 -7.01 30.47
CA ASP A 43 13.05 -6.75 31.13
C ASP A 43 12.96 -5.75 32.29
N GLY A 44 11.75 -5.32 32.66
CA GLY A 44 11.51 -4.32 33.71
C GLY A 44 11.62 -2.85 33.25
N THR A 45 11.73 -2.57 31.95
CA THR A 45 11.76 -1.18 31.41
C THR A 45 10.62 -0.31 31.95
N ASP A 46 9.42 -0.87 32.05
CA ASP A 46 8.24 -0.19 32.58
C ASP A 46 8.32 0.07 34.08
N ASP A 47 8.78 -0.90 34.87
CA ASP A 47 9.00 -0.69 36.32
C ASP A 47 10.06 0.38 36.58
N MET A 48 11.13 0.40 35.77
CA MET A 48 12.15 1.46 35.79
C MET A 48 11.56 2.82 35.46
N LEU A 49 10.73 2.93 34.42
CA LEU A 49 10.09 4.19 34.03
C LEU A 49 9.09 4.70 35.08
N ILE A 50 8.31 3.81 35.69
CA ILE A 50 7.41 4.14 36.81
C ILE A 50 8.25 4.70 37.98
N ARG A 51 9.38 4.07 38.31
CA ARG A 51 10.25 4.57 39.39
C ARG A 51 10.90 5.92 39.03
N LEU A 52 11.37 6.08 37.81
CA LEU A 52 11.92 7.34 37.31
C LEU A 52 10.88 8.47 37.34
N GLU A 53 9.61 8.18 37.05
CA GLU A 53 8.51 9.14 37.18
C GLU A 53 8.30 9.58 38.63
N GLN A 54 8.27 8.64 39.57
CA GLN A 54 8.16 8.94 41.01
C GLN A 54 9.32 9.81 41.52
N LEU A 55 10.50 9.66 40.92
CA LEU A 55 11.69 10.44 41.21
C LEU A 55 11.75 11.77 40.42
N GLY A 56 10.78 12.05 39.55
CA GLY A 56 10.69 13.30 38.78
C GLY A 56 11.56 13.36 37.52
N TRP A 57 12.11 12.23 37.07
CA TRP A 57 12.98 12.17 35.88
C TRP A 57 12.21 12.05 34.57
N VAL A 58 11.06 11.39 34.54
CA VAL A 58 10.28 11.14 33.31
C VAL A 58 8.77 11.20 33.60
N GLN A 59 7.97 11.09 32.55
CA GLN A 59 6.53 10.84 32.61
C GLN A 59 6.25 9.52 31.90
N HIS A 60 5.63 8.57 32.58
CA HIS A 60 5.40 7.22 32.06
C HIS A 60 3.95 7.01 31.67
N PHE A 61 3.75 6.42 30.49
CA PHE A 61 2.43 6.06 30.00
C PHE A 61 2.41 4.61 29.53
N ARG A 62 1.35 3.88 29.93
CA ARG A 62 1.05 2.57 29.35
C ARG A 62 0.41 2.77 27.98
N ASN A 63 0.91 2.07 26.96
CA ASN A 63 0.30 2.05 25.65
C ASN A 63 -0.59 0.81 25.49
N ASP A 64 -1.82 0.88 25.98
CA ASP A 64 -2.80 -0.19 25.80
C ASP A 64 -3.29 -0.21 24.36
N VAL A 65 -2.78 -1.17 23.57
CA VAL A 65 -3.04 -1.27 22.14
C VAL A 65 -4.31 -2.11 21.90
N PRO A 66 -5.39 -1.54 21.33
CA PRO A 66 -6.58 -2.31 20.99
C PRO A 66 -6.30 -3.39 19.95
N GLU A 67 -7.03 -4.51 20.02
CA GLU A 67 -6.88 -5.63 19.08
C GLU A 67 -6.96 -5.16 17.62
N GLY A 68 -5.96 -5.54 16.81
CA GLY A 68 -5.85 -5.17 15.40
C GLY A 68 -5.25 -3.77 15.13
N LYS A 69 -4.92 -2.98 16.15
CA LYS A 69 -4.14 -1.73 15.99
C LYS A 69 -2.64 -1.97 16.13
N LYS A 70 -1.83 -1.02 15.67
CA LYS A 70 -0.37 -1.05 15.76
C LYS A 70 0.11 -0.20 16.96
N PRO A 71 1.11 -0.65 17.73
CA PRO A 71 1.56 0.05 18.95
C PRO A 71 2.03 1.50 18.73
N GLN A 72 2.93 1.74 17.78
CA GLN A 72 3.48 3.09 17.54
C GLN A 72 2.42 4.11 17.07
N PRO A 73 1.56 3.83 16.07
CA PRO A 73 0.46 4.74 15.72
C PRO A 73 -0.53 5.00 16.86
N ASN A 74 -0.70 4.04 17.78
CA ASN A 74 -1.57 4.21 18.95
C ASN A 74 -0.94 5.21 19.94
N ALA A 75 0.33 5.01 20.33
CA ALA A 75 1.04 5.89 21.24
C ALA A 75 1.10 7.33 20.72
N LEU A 76 1.42 7.53 19.43
CA LEU A 76 1.45 8.86 18.82
C LEU A 76 0.07 9.55 18.79
N ALA A 77 -1.01 8.77 18.66
CA ALA A 77 -2.37 9.31 18.74
C ALA A 77 -2.77 9.69 20.17
N LEU A 78 -2.35 8.91 21.17
CA LEU A 78 -2.53 9.23 22.59
C LEU A 78 -1.73 10.48 22.97
N ALA A 79 -0.46 10.53 22.58
CA ALA A 79 0.44 11.65 22.84
C ALA A 79 -0.07 12.98 22.27
N ALA A 80 -0.70 12.95 21.08
CA ALA A 80 -1.30 14.14 20.47
C ALA A 80 -2.52 14.69 21.22
N ASN A 81 -3.01 13.99 22.25
CA ASN A 81 -4.10 14.42 23.13
C ASN A 81 -3.66 14.42 24.62
N ASN A 82 -2.35 14.46 24.89
CA ASN A 82 -1.82 14.44 26.23
C ASN A 82 -1.14 15.78 26.53
N ASP A 83 -1.74 16.54 27.44
CA ASP A 83 -1.29 17.89 27.79
C ASP A 83 0.14 17.90 28.35
N GLU A 84 0.60 16.80 28.96
CA GLU A 84 2.01 16.66 29.41
C GLU A 84 3.01 16.80 28.25
N ILE A 85 2.57 16.54 27.03
CA ILE A 85 3.37 16.58 25.81
C ILE A 85 3.00 17.79 24.95
N THR A 86 1.71 18.08 24.79
CA THR A 86 1.25 19.16 23.92
C THR A 86 1.40 20.54 24.54
N ASP A 87 1.45 20.64 25.87
CA ASP A 87 1.81 21.88 26.59
C ASP A 87 3.34 22.01 26.69
N SER A 88 4.01 22.06 25.54
CA SER A 88 5.46 22.22 25.42
C SER A 88 5.81 23.22 24.34
N ASP A 89 6.88 24.01 24.51
CA ASP A 89 7.33 24.90 23.43
C ASP A 89 7.86 24.08 22.23
N TRP A 90 8.56 22.98 22.50
CA TRP A 90 9.06 22.06 21.48
C TRP A 90 8.91 20.59 21.89
N VAL A 91 8.61 19.74 20.91
CA VAL A 91 8.52 18.28 21.05
C VAL A 91 9.45 17.61 20.05
N LEU A 92 10.31 16.71 20.52
CA LEU A 92 11.13 15.81 19.69
C LEU A 92 10.60 14.38 19.80
N THR A 93 10.19 13.79 18.67
CA THR A 93 9.88 12.36 18.60
C THR A 93 11.12 11.55 18.22
N MET A 94 11.56 10.63 19.08
CA MET A 94 12.76 9.82 18.84
C MET A 94 12.69 8.42 19.49
N ASP A 95 13.48 7.50 18.97
CA ASP A 95 13.58 6.12 19.45
C ASP A 95 14.63 5.99 20.58
N ALA A 96 14.56 4.92 21.37
CA ALA A 96 15.45 4.70 22.53
C ALA A 96 16.90 4.32 22.16
N ASP A 97 17.15 4.01 20.88
CA ASP A 97 18.48 3.78 20.32
C ASP A 97 19.05 5.03 19.63
N GLU A 98 18.50 6.21 19.93
CA GLU A 98 18.93 7.49 19.38
C GLU A 98 19.40 8.46 20.48
N PHE A 99 20.45 9.24 20.20
CA PHE A 99 21.01 10.26 21.10
C PHE A 99 21.23 11.57 20.34
N VAL A 100 20.75 12.68 20.90
CA VAL A 100 20.91 14.00 20.31
C VAL A 100 22.36 14.48 20.45
N SER A 101 23.04 14.79 19.34
CA SER A 101 24.42 15.24 19.31
C SER A 101 24.49 16.69 18.84
N ILE A 102 24.69 17.62 19.78
CA ILE A 102 24.75 19.05 19.53
C ILE A 102 26.21 19.47 19.35
N LYS A 103 26.53 20.06 18.20
CA LYS A 103 27.90 20.38 17.78
C LYS A 103 28.28 21.85 17.97
N CYS A 104 27.34 22.65 18.46
CA CYS A 104 27.53 24.07 18.67
C CYS A 104 27.53 24.42 20.16
N GLY A 105 28.19 25.53 20.51
CA GLY A 105 28.29 26.00 21.90
C GLY A 105 28.84 24.94 22.86
N ASP A 106 28.23 24.88 24.04
CA ASP A 106 28.56 23.94 25.10
C ASP A 106 27.93 22.56 24.89
N GLY A 107 27.16 22.38 23.81
CA GLY A 107 26.48 21.12 23.48
C GLY A 107 25.10 21.00 24.13
N MET A 108 24.51 22.12 24.55
CA MET A 108 23.21 22.18 25.20
C MET A 108 22.11 22.47 24.18
N ILE A 109 20.86 22.05 24.46
CA ILE A 109 19.73 22.31 23.58
C ILE A 109 19.54 23.81 23.32
N THR A 110 19.78 24.66 24.32
CA THR A 110 19.71 26.11 24.16
C THR A 110 20.70 26.64 23.13
N ASP A 111 21.92 26.07 23.04
CA ASP A 111 22.95 26.50 22.09
C ASP A 111 22.51 26.34 20.62
N VAL A 112 21.77 25.26 20.32
CA VAL A 112 21.22 25.06 18.98
C VAL A 112 20.01 25.95 18.77
N MET A 113 19.10 26.05 19.75
CA MET A 113 17.89 26.85 19.62
C MET A 113 18.19 28.34 19.42
N ASP A 114 19.21 28.89 20.08
CA ASP A 114 19.65 30.28 19.93
C ASP A 114 20.25 30.58 18.55
N ARG A 115 20.69 29.54 17.83
CA ARG A 115 21.27 29.65 16.48
C ARG A 115 20.26 29.40 15.37
N LEU A 116 19.06 28.91 15.69
CA LEU A 116 18.00 28.74 14.69
C LEU A 116 17.40 30.09 14.32
N PRO A 117 16.95 30.27 13.07
CA PRO A 117 16.15 31.44 12.71
C PRO A 117 14.95 31.60 13.65
N PRO A 118 14.64 32.81 14.16
CA PRO A 118 13.57 33.02 15.16
C PRO A 118 12.19 32.50 14.73
N GLN A 119 11.91 32.51 13.43
CA GLN A 119 10.66 32.02 12.85
C GLN A 119 10.57 30.50 12.75
N THR A 120 11.59 29.73 13.17
CA THR A 120 11.62 28.28 13.00
C THR A 120 10.48 27.60 13.76
N ASP A 121 9.76 26.73 13.06
CA ASP A 121 8.66 25.93 13.58
C ASP A 121 9.04 24.45 13.78
N ALA A 122 9.97 23.97 12.95
CA ALA A 122 10.41 22.58 12.97
C ALA A 122 11.88 22.44 12.52
N LEU A 123 12.61 21.59 13.23
CA LEU A 123 14.01 21.25 12.98
C LEU A 123 14.08 19.78 12.59
N ALA A 124 14.51 19.49 11.35
CA ALA A 124 14.78 18.15 10.87
C ALA A 124 16.21 17.74 11.21
N ILE A 125 16.35 16.83 12.18
CA ILE A 125 17.63 16.34 12.68
C ILE A 125 17.99 15.06 11.92
N THR A 126 19.06 15.10 11.12
CA THR A 126 19.47 13.96 10.28
C THR A 126 20.22 12.93 11.12
N TRP A 127 19.96 11.64 10.86
CA TRP A 127 20.67 10.55 11.51
C TRP A 127 22.15 10.49 11.14
N ARG A 128 22.96 10.08 12.11
CA ARG A 128 24.33 9.57 11.99
C ARG A 128 24.31 8.13 12.47
N PHE A 129 24.51 7.15 11.58
CA PHE A 129 24.51 5.74 11.98
C PHE A 129 25.82 5.38 12.66
N PHE A 130 25.73 4.84 13.87
CA PHE A 130 26.86 4.27 14.61
C PHE A 130 26.86 2.76 14.48
N GLY A 131 28.03 2.21 14.22
CA GLY A 131 28.27 0.78 14.16
C GLY A 131 28.61 0.18 15.52
N SER A 132 28.95 -1.09 15.49
CA SER A 132 29.39 -1.92 16.61
C SER A 132 30.72 -1.47 17.21
N SER A 133 31.47 -0.58 16.54
CA SER A 133 32.86 -0.27 16.86
C SER A 133 33.73 -1.53 16.98
N GLU A 134 33.37 -2.57 16.21
CA GLU A 134 33.95 -3.91 16.23
C GLU A 134 33.78 -4.67 17.57
N VAL A 135 32.96 -4.16 18.48
CA VAL A 135 32.68 -4.77 19.78
C VAL A 135 31.78 -5.97 19.60
N THR A 136 32.36 -7.17 19.75
CA THR A 136 31.61 -8.44 19.73
C THR A 136 30.72 -8.62 20.96
N PRO A 137 31.26 -8.60 22.20
CA PRO A 137 30.46 -8.95 23.37
C PRO A 137 29.36 -7.92 23.63
N TRP A 138 28.25 -8.38 24.19
CA TRP A 138 27.26 -7.49 24.79
C TRP A 138 27.93 -6.72 25.92
N ASN A 139 27.75 -5.39 25.90
CA ASN A 139 28.35 -4.50 26.88
C ASN A 139 27.24 -3.87 27.73
N PRO A 140 27.24 -4.06 29.07
CA PRO A 140 26.34 -3.36 29.98
C PRO A 140 26.72 -1.88 30.22
N GLY A 141 27.88 -1.45 29.71
CA GLY A 141 28.35 -0.06 29.80
C GLY A 141 27.56 0.90 28.91
N LEU A 142 27.99 2.17 28.93
CA LEU A 142 27.33 3.27 28.23
C LEU A 142 27.42 3.10 26.71
N VAL A 143 26.29 3.21 26.02
CA VAL A 143 26.16 3.14 24.56
C VAL A 143 27.03 4.20 23.91
N THR A 144 26.98 5.43 24.40
CA THR A 144 27.69 6.59 23.83
C THR A 144 29.20 6.54 24.00
N GLU A 145 29.70 5.76 24.97
CA GLU A 145 31.13 5.57 25.21
C GLU A 145 31.69 4.31 24.57
N THR A 146 30.84 3.29 24.40
CA THR A 146 31.24 2.00 23.81
C THR A 146 31.30 2.08 22.29
N TYR A 147 30.30 2.72 21.67
CA TYR A 147 30.14 2.73 20.22
C TYR A 147 30.53 4.12 19.68
N THR A 148 31.78 4.27 19.29
CA THR A 148 32.36 5.57 18.89
C THR A 148 32.51 5.73 17.39
N LYS A 149 32.45 4.64 16.63
CA LYS A 149 32.60 4.65 15.18
C LYS A 149 31.25 4.74 14.47
N ALA A 150 31.20 5.55 13.42
CA ALA A 150 29.99 5.90 12.69
C ALA A 150 30.23 6.02 11.18
N ALA A 151 29.12 6.17 10.47
CA ALA A 151 29.08 6.38 9.03
C ALA A 151 29.58 7.79 8.64
N PRO A 152 30.27 7.92 7.50
CA PRO A 152 30.67 9.21 6.96
C PRO A 152 29.45 10.00 6.45
N ASP A 153 29.60 11.32 6.28
CA ASP A 153 28.52 12.23 5.84
C ASP A 153 27.81 11.76 4.56
N ARG A 154 28.57 11.14 3.66
CA ARG A 154 28.10 10.68 2.35
C ARG A 154 27.34 9.35 2.40
N PHE A 155 27.08 8.80 3.57
CA PHE A 155 26.26 7.59 3.73
C PHE A 155 24.77 7.87 3.49
N ARG A 156 24.37 7.85 2.20
CA ARG A 156 23.01 8.18 1.73
C ARG A 156 21.90 7.36 2.39
N LYS A 157 22.16 6.08 2.73
CA LYS A 157 21.18 5.21 3.41
C LYS A 157 20.91 5.66 4.85
N GLY A 158 21.77 6.49 5.42
CA GLY A 158 21.64 7.07 6.76
C GLY A 158 20.94 8.42 6.83
N TRP A 159 20.49 9.00 5.71
CA TRP A 159 19.92 10.36 5.71
C TRP A 159 18.46 10.47 6.19
N GLY A 160 17.90 9.45 6.85
CA GLY A 160 16.61 9.60 7.52
C GLY A 160 16.67 10.65 8.63
N VAL A 161 15.51 11.16 9.06
CA VAL A 161 15.44 12.23 10.06
C VAL A 161 14.44 11.91 11.17
N LYS A 162 14.67 12.53 12.32
CA LYS A 162 13.65 12.85 13.31
C LYS A 162 13.41 14.35 13.32
N SER A 163 12.28 14.78 13.88
CA SER A 163 11.94 16.21 13.89
C SER A 163 11.63 16.68 15.29
N MET A 164 12.24 17.80 15.67
CA MET A 164 11.81 18.62 16.80
C MET A 164 10.89 19.71 16.27
N PHE A 165 9.74 19.94 16.90
CA PHE A 165 8.71 20.85 16.37
C PHE A 165 7.89 21.51 17.47
N LYS A 166 7.30 22.66 17.16
CA LYS A 166 6.33 23.33 18.04
C LYS A 166 4.97 22.60 17.97
N PRO A 167 4.41 22.05 19.06
CA PRO A 167 3.09 21.45 19.03
C PRO A 167 2.02 22.50 18.72
N ARG A 168 1.06 22.18 17.85
CA ARG A 168 -0.05 23.05 17.43
C ARG A 168 -1.33 22.25 17.32
N GLU A 169 -2.51 22.88 17.42
CA GLU A 169 -3.81 22.16 17.46
C GLU A 169 -4.07 21.28 16.22
N HIS A 170 -3.56 21.73 15.07
CA HIS A 170 -3.87 21.15 13.77
C HIS A 170 -2.77 20.27 13.17
N ILE A 171 -1.79 19.85 13.97
CA ILE A 171 -0.78 18.87 13.54
C ILE A 171 -1.15 17.47 14.00
N LYS A 172 -0.73 16.49 13.21
CA LYS A 172 -0.74 15.08 13.56
C LYS A 172 0.70 14.66 13.85
N PHE A 173 0.94 14.09 15.02
CA PHE A 173 2.26 13.59 15.41
C PHE A 173 2.65 12.40 14.53
N GLY A 174 3.95 12.27 14.28
CA GLY A 174 4.54 11.19 13.52
C GLY A 174 5.93 10.83 14.03
N ILE A 175 6.36 9.59 13.77
CA ILE A 175 7.61 9.04 14.30
C ILE A 175 8.87 9.68 13.69
N HIS A 176 8.79 10.20 12.46
CA HIS A 176 9.89 10.92 11.81
C HIS A 176 9.63 12.43 11.74
N ARG A 177 8.35 12.80 11.57
CA ARG A 177 7.92 14.19 11.51
C ARG A 177 6.42 14.34 11.80
N PRO A 178 5.98 15.49 12.31
CA PRO A 178 4.58 15.88 12.30
C PRO A 178 4.08 16.15 10.87
N THR A 179 2.76 16.06 10.67
CA THR A 179 2.08 16.44 9.42
C THR A 179 0.87 17.30 9.71
N ASN A 180 0.65 18.36 8.94
CA ASN A 180 -0.58 19.17 9.03
C ASN A 180 -1.81 18.31 8.67
N LYS A 181 -2.89 18.39 9.45
CA LYS A 181 -4.11 17.58 9.24
C LYS A 181 -4.75 17.92 7.88
N PRO A 182 -4.99 16.95 6.97
CA PRO A 182 -5.51 17.21 5.63
C PRO A 182 -6.92 17.84 5.64
N GLY A 183 -7.14 18.86 4.80
CA GLY A 183 -8.46 19.51 4.62
C GLY A 183 -8.70 20.79 5.44
N LYS A 184 -7.78 21.14 6.35
CA LYS A 184 -7.88 22.36 7.19
C LYS A 184 -7.17 23.59 6.60
N MET A 185 -6.14 23.40 5.75
CA MET A 185 -5.37 24.50 5.15
C MET A 185 -6.22 25.42 4.25
N GLU A 186 -7.17 24.86 3.48
CA GLU A 186 -8.10 25.63 2.63
C GLU A 186 -9.25 26.27 3.45
N GLN A 187 -9.49 25.81 4.68
CA GLN A 187 -10.62 26.25 5.53
C GLN A 187 -10.25 27.33 6.54
N LEU A 188 -8.98 27.44 6.91
CA LEU A 188 -8.51 28.32 7.99
C LEU A 188 -7.88 29.63 7.50
N GLY A 189 -7.71 29.81 6.18
CA GLY A 189 -7.09 31.01 5.61
C GLY A 189 -5.57 31.08 5.83
N GLU A 190 -4.97 32.24 5.53
CA GLU A 190 -3.52 32.51 5.72
C GLU A 190 -3.09 32.51 7.20
N ASP A 191 -4.05 32.61 8.13
CA ASP A 191 -3.82 32.66 9.59
C ASP A 191 -3.82 31.26 10.26
N ALA A 192 -3.77 30.18 9.49
CA ALA A 192 -3.80 28.83 10.03
C ALA A 192 -2.57 28.54 10.93
N ASP A 193 -2.81 28.04 12.14
CA ASP A 193 -1.76 27.71 13.11
C ASP A 193 -1.06 26.37 12.75
N ILE A 194 -0.10 26.43 11.81
CA ILE A 194 0.57 25.27 11.21
C ILE A 194 2.10 25.41 11.17
N LEU A 195 2.80 24.30 10.95
CA LEU A 195 4.27 24.29 10.78
C LEU A 195 4.65 24.70 9.36
N THR A 196 5.31 25.84 9.20
CA THR A 196 5.67 26.40 7.87
C THR A 196 7.17 26.64 7.71
N HIS A 197 7.89 26.92 8.80
CA HIS A 197 9.32 27.22 8.74
C HIS A 197 10.14 26.03 9.23
N TRP A 198 10.58 25.21 8.28
CA TRP A 198 11.42 24.05 8.54
C TRP A 198 12.89 24.37 8.26
N VAL A 199 13.78 23.88 9.12
CA VAL A 199 15.24 23.94 8.92
C VAL A 199 15.89 22.57 9.12
N ASN A 200 17.06 22.33 8.52
CA ASN A 200 17.86 21.12 8.73
C ASN A 200 18.77 21.26 9.97
N GLY A 201 19.51 20.20 10.29
CA GLY A 201 20.49 20.18 11.39
C GLY A 201 21.68 21.14 11.25
N SER A 202 21.75 21.97 10.21
CA SER A 202 22.69 23.10 10.08
C SER A 202 22.01 24.47 10.18
N GLY A 203 20.72 24.51 10.53
CA GLY A 203 19.92 25.74 10.58
C GLY A 203 19.51 26.28 9.20
N GLN A 204 19.73 25.52 8.13
CA GLN A 204 19.39 25.96 6.78
C GLN A 204 17.93 25.63 6.44
N PRO A 205 17.20 26.52 5.72
CA PRO A 205 15.81 26.28 5.35
C PRO A 205 15.60 24.99 4.55
N MET A 206 14.54 24.27 4.86
CA MET A 206 14.09 23.08 4.14
C MET A 206 13.06 23.45 3.07
N PRO A 207 13.08 22.81 1.89
CA PRO A 207 12.14 23.10 0.82
C PRO A 207 10.71 22.69 1.18
N GLU A 208 9.72 23.36 0.59
CA GLU A 208 8.30 23.06 0.79
C GLU A 208 7.95 21.58 0.49
N SER A 209 8.65 20.99 -0.49
CA SER A 209 8.51 19.57 -0.83
C SER A 209 8.77 18.63 0.35
N PHE A 210 9.72 18.98 1.21
CA PHE A 210 10.00 18.25 2.44
C PHE A 210 8.85 18.40 3.45
N GLN A 211 8.30 19.60 3.59
CA GLN A 211 7.17 19.91 4.47
C GLN A 211 5.90 19.13 4.09
N GLN A 212 5.70 18.84 2.80
CA GLN A 212 4.53 18.08 2.35
C GLN A 212 4.72 16.57 2.49
N LYS A 213 5.86 16.00 2.08
CA LYS A 213 6.04 14.53 1.95
C LYS A 213 7.43 13.97 2.35
N GLY A 214 8.37 14.79 2.81
CA GLY A 214 9.73 14.37 3.12
C GLY A 214 9.83 13.44 4.33
N TRP A 215 10.81 12.53 4.35
CA TRP A 215 11.16 11.73 5.56
C TRP A 215 12.68 11.53 5.71
N ARG A 216 13.46 12.03 4.75
CA ARG A 216 14.91 11.94 4.70
C ARG A 216 15.50 13.20 4.08
N SER A 217 16.74 13.51 4.42
CA SER A 217 17.58 14.50 3.77
C SER A 217 18.00 14.03 2.37
N THR A 218 18.40 14.99 1.55
CA THR A 218 18.97 14.82 0.21
C THR A 218 20.35 15.47 0.18
N GLY A 219 21.13 15.29 -0.88
CA GLY A 219 22.44 15.98 -0.97
C GLY A 219 22.34 17.50 -0.84
N ARG A 220 21.19 18.10 -1.20
CA ARG A 220 20.92 19.54 -1.08
C ARG A 220 20.42 19.98 0.29
N THR A 221 19.79 19.09 1.04
CA THR A 221 19.16 19.40 2.33
C THR A 221 19.89 18.79 3.51
N LEU A 222 20.95 18.02 3.25
CA LEU A 222 21.81 17.43 4.27
C LEU A 222 22.42 18.53 5.13
N GLY A 223 22.34 18.37 6.45
CA GLY A 223 22.90 19.32 7.37
C GLY A 223 23.20 18.69 8.72
N TYR A 224 24.47 18.69 9.10
CA TYR A 224 25.00 18.18 10.36
C TYR A 224 25.75 19.23 11.20
N GLY A 225 25.76 20.50 10.75
CA GLY A 225 26.64 21.54 11.28
C GLY A 225 26.33 22.01 12.71
N LEU A 226 25.06 22.00 13.12
CA LEU A 226 24.65 22.42 14.47
C LEU A 226 24.26 21.23 15.34
N ILE A 227 23.55 20.26 14.76
CA ILE A 227 22.95 19.13 15.47
C ILE A 227 22.80 17.93 14.52
N GLU A 228 22.99 16.73 15.07
CA GLU A 228 22.68 15.48 14.41
C GLU A 228 22.08 14.49 15.42
N LEU A 229 21.52 13.38 14.93
CA LEU A 229 20.97 12.33 15.77
C LEU A 229 21.82 11.06 15.64
N ASN A 230 22.61 10.75 16.66
CA ASN A 230 23.38 9.51 16.70
C ASN A 230 22.41 8.34 16.82
N HIS A 231 22.46 7.40 15.90
CA HIS A 231 21.55 6.26 15.85
C HIS A 231 22.31 4.94 15.97
N TYR A 232 22.10 4.26 17.09
CA TYR A 232 22.79 3.02 17.50
C TYR A 232 21.92 1.80 17.19
N ALA A 233 21.56 1.64 15.91
CA ALA A 233 20.63 0.60 15.48
C ALA A 233 21.16 -0.83 15.70
N VAL A 234 22.48 -1.03 15.65
CA VAL A 234 23.12 -2.35 15.72
C VAL A 234 23.79 -2.64 17.06
N LYS A 235 24.44 -1.65 17.70
CA LYS A 235 25.27 -1.84 18.91
C LYS A 235 26.28 -2.99 18.67
N SER A 236 26.67 -3.73 19.71
CA SER A 236 27.55 -4.89 19.58
C SER A 236 26.92 -6.04 18.80
N TYR A 237 27.76 -6.98 18.34
CA TYR A 237 27.30 -8.17 17.61
C TYR A 237 26.29 -8.98 18.43
N GLU A 238 26.57 -9.21 19.72
CA GLU A 238 25.65 -9.94 20.60
C GLU A 238 24.36 -9.16 20.88
N ALA A 239 24.43 -7.83 21.06
CA ALA A 239 23.24 -7.00 21.21
C ALA A 239 22.32 -7.10 19.97
N TYR A 240 22.89 -7.11 18.78
CA TYR A 240 22.15 -7.29 17.53
C TYR A 240 21.53 -8.69 17.42
N LEU A 241 22.25 -9.74 17.81
CA LEU A 241 21.72 -11.11 17.82
C LEU A 241 20.57 -11.29 18.82
N LEU A 242 20.64 -10.64 19.99
CA LEU A 242 19.50 -10.59 20.91
C LEU A 242 18.29 -9.90 20.28
N ARG A 243 18.50 -8.80 19.55
CA ARG A 243 17.45 -8.11 18.78
C ARG A 243 16.86 -9.01 17.69
N ARG A 244 17.68 -9.82 17.02
CA ARG A 244 17.25 -10.85 16.04
C ARG A 244 16.35 -11.90 16.68
N LEU A 245 16.71 -12.43 17.85
CA LEU A 245 15.89 -13.40 18.59
C LEU A 245 14.58 -12.81 19.15
N ARG A 246 14.58 -11.53 19.53
CA ARG A 246 13.39 -10.82 20.03
C ARG A 246 12.34 -10.54 18.94
N GLY A 247 12.78 -10.32 17.70
CA GLY A 247 11.93 -9.81 16.63
C GLY A 247 11.64 -8.30 16.72
N ASN A 248 10.67 -7.81 15.96
CA ASN A 248 10.31 -6.39 15.87
C ASN A 248 8.87 -6.14 16.35
N VAL A 249 8.59 -4.96 16.92
CA VAL A 249 7.27 -4.43 17.34
C VAL A 249 6.18 -4.53 16.24
N ASN A 250 6.55 -4.64 14.97
CA ASN A 250 5.64 -4.82 13.84
C ASN A 250 5.47 -6.28 13.36
N ASN A 251 5.98 -7.28 14.09
CA ASN A 251 5.92 -8.72 13.75
C ASN A 251 6.32 -9.03 12.29
N LYS A 252 7.38 -8.37 11.80
CA LYS A 252 7.99 -8.70 10.51
C LYS A 252 9.01 -9.82 10.72
N GLU A 253 8.75 -11.00 10.18
CA GLU A 253 9.74 -12.08 10.09
C GLU A 253 10.98 -11.59 9.32
N ASP A 254 12.17 -12.09 9.69
CA ASP A 254 13.48 -11.82 9.05
C ASP A 254 13.97 -10.36 8.97
N LYS A 255 13.44 -9.43 9.80
CA LYS A 255 13.89 -8.02 9.80
C LYS A 255 15.37 -7.83 10.21
N TYR A 256 15.88 -8.60 11.15
CA TYR A 256 17.25 -8.41 11.65
C TYR A 256 18.14 -9.55 11.14
N ASN A 257 18.69 -9.37 9.93
CA ASN A 257 19.57 -10.34 9.28
C ASN A 257 20.96 -9.73 8.99
N ALA A 258 21.88 -10.51 8.43
CA ALA A 258 23.22 -10.05 8.11
C ALA A 258 23.25 -8.92 7.07
N GLY A 259 22.31 -8.88 6.12
CA GLY A 259 22.20 -7.79 5.15
C GLY A 259 21.84 -6.44 5.79
N TYR A 260 20.95 -6.45 6.80
CA TYR A 260 20.67 -5.25 7.60
C TYR A 260 21.92 -4.83 8.38
N PHE A 261 22.62 -5.77 9.01
CA PHE A 261 23.83 -5.50 9.76
C PHE A 261 24.93 -4.90 8.86
N ALA A 262 25.19 -5.49 7.69
CA ALA A 262 26.15 -4.97 6.71
C ALA A 262 25.88 -3.52 6.30
N ILE A 263 24.63 -3.08 6.23
CA ILE A 263 24.31 -1.70 5.85
C ILE A 263 24.51 -0.72 7.00
N PHE A 264 24.10 -1.10 8.22
CA PHE A 264 23.97 -0.14 9.33
C PHE A 264 25.08 -0.26 10.38
N ASP A 265 25.88 -1.34 10.36
CA ASP A 265 27.12 -1.45 11.12
C ASP A 265 28.21 -0.62 10.43
N ARG A 266 28.21 0.69 10.68
CA ARG A 266 29.09 1.67 10.04
C ARG A 266 30.15 2.16 11.01
N ASN A 267 31.40 1.88 10.69
CA ASN A 267 32.55 2.05 11.58
C ASN A 267 33.70 2.85 10.93
N GLU A 268 33.40 3.62 9.88
CA GLU A 268 34.41 4.27 9.03
C GLU A 268 35.05 5.50 9.69
N GLU A 269 34.29 6.27 10.46
CA GLU A 269 34.78 7.50 11.09
C GLU A 269 34.54 7.47 12.60
N GLU A 270 35.49 7.99 13.38
CA GLU A 270 35.28 8.17 14.80
C GLU A 270 34.51 9.47 15.09
N HIS A 271 33.44 9.37 15.88
CA HIS A 271 32.56 10.49 16.24
C HIS A 271 32.37 10.53 17.76
N LEU A 272 33.11 11.43 18.43
CA LEU A 272 33.15 11.52 19.90
C LEU A 272 32.33 12.69 20.48
N ASN A 273 31.56 13.41 19.67
CA ASN A 273 30.95 14.68 20.09
C ASN A 273 30.10 14.54 21.38
N VAL A 274 29.31 13.46 21.50
CA VAL A 274 28.46 13.20 22.68
C VAL A 274 29.27 12.95 23.96
N GLN A 275 30.52 12.48 23.85
CA GLN A 275 31.39 12.19 25.00
C GLN A 275 31.93 13.44 25.68
N ARG A 276 31.76 14.63 25.08
CA ARG A 276 32.02 15.89 25.80
C ARG A 276 31.17 16.00 27.07
N HIS A 277 30.04 15.29 27.11
CA HIS A 277 29.14 15.23 28.26
C HIS A 277 29.44 14.06 29.21
N SER A 278 30.41 13.18 28.93
CA SER A 278 30.66 11.94 29.69
C SER A 278 30.78 12.15 31.19
N LYS A 279 31.51 13.18 31.63
CA LYS A 279 31.65 13.48 33.07
C LYS A 279 30.31 13.80 33.74
N ALA A 280 29.51 14.64 33.09
CA ALA A 280 28.21 15.06 33.64
C ALA A 280 27.16 13.96 33.50
N LEU A 281 27.22 13.17 32.43
CA LEU A 281 26.42 11.96 32.23
C LEU A 281 26.64 10.97 33.38
N HIS A 282 27.89 10.64 33.70
CA HIS A 282 28.21 9.77 34.82
C HIS A 282 27.69 10.31 36.16
N ALA A 283 27.81 11.62 36.39
CA ALA A 283 27.25 12.24 37.60
C ALA A 283 25.72 12.10 37.67
N LYS A 284 25.02 12.27 36.55
CA LYS A 284 23.56 12.11 36.47
C LYS A 284 23.10 10.66 36.59
N ILE A 285 23.85 9.72 36.03
CA ILE A 285 23.61 8.29 36.21
C ILE A 285 23.79 7.92 37.69
N ALA A 286 24.87 8.40 38.33
CA ALA A 286 25.09 8.18 39.75
C ALA A 286 23.92 8.73 40.60
N GLU A 287 23.46 9.95 40.31
CA GLU A 287 22.30 10.58 40.96
C GLU A 287 21.01 9.73 40.82
N ILE A 288 20.69 9.24 39.62
CA ILE A 288 19.53 8.35 39.41
C ILE A 288 19.67 7.06 40.21
N LEU A 289 20.88 6.49 40.24
CA LEU A 289 21.16 5.20 40.90
C LEU A 289 21.46 5.35 42.39
N GLU A 290 21.42 6.55 42.98
CA GLU A 290 21.43 6.75 44.44
C GLU A 290 20.18 6.12 45.08
N ASP A 291 19.04 6.15 44.37
CA ASP A 291 17.82 5.47 44.79
C ASP A 291 18.02 3.95 44.77
N PRO A 292 17.89 3.25 45.91
CA PRO A 292 18.17 1.82 45.99
C PRO A 292 17.19 0.98 45.19
N VAL A 293 15.93 1.42 45.04
CA VAL A 293 14.91 0.71 44.23
C VAL A 293 15.27 0.81 42.75
N MET A 294 15.60 2.00 42.26
CA MET A 294 16.03 2.22 40.89
C MET A 294 17.31 1.44 40.57
N ARG A 295 18.28 1.39 41.50
CA ARG A 295 19.49 0.58 41.36
C ARG A 295 19.20 -0.91 41.24
N ASP A 296 18.33 -1.45 42.09
CA ASP A 296 17.90 -2.85 42.02
C ASP A 296 17.20 -3.18 40.70
N LEU A 297 16.28 -2.32 40.25
CA LEU A 297 15.60 -2.47 38.95
C LEU A 297 16.59 -2.41 37.77
N HIS A 298 17.55 -1.48 37.81
CA HIS A 298 18.59 -1.37 36.79
C HIS A 298 19.46 -2.64 36.75
N ASN A 299 19.91 -3.14 37.91
CA ASN A 299 20.69 -4.38 37.98
C ASN A 299 19.89 -5.58 37.46
N LYS A 300 18.61 -5.70 37.81
CA LYS A 300 17.72 -6.74 37.29
C LYS A 300 17.57 -6.69 35.77
N ALA A 301 17.46 -5.49 35.20
CA ALA A 301 17.43 -5.33 33.75
C ALA A 301 18.76 -5.79 33.13
N LEU A 302 19.91 -5.39 33.69
CA LEU A 302 21.22 -5.85 33.22
C LEU A 302 21.39 -7.37 33.33
N GLU A 303 21.00 -7.97 34.45
CA GLU A 303 21.01 -9.42 34.67
C GLU A 303 20.08 -10.15 33.68
N PHE A 304 18.89 -9.60 33.42
CA PHE A 304 17.98 -10.14 32.42
C PHE A 304 18.65 -10.20 31.05
N HIS A 305 19.25 -9.11 30.58
CA HIS A 305 19.94 -9.08 29.29
C HIS A 305 21.18 -9.99 29.29
N ALA A 306 22.00 -9.99 30.34
CA ALA A 306 23.14 -10.89 30.48
C ALA A 306 22.74 -12.38 30.41
N SER A 307 21.66 -12.77 31.09
CA SER A 307 21.14 -14.15 31.03
C SER A 307 20.69 -14.55 29.61
N ARG A 308 20.17 -13.58 28.85
CA ARG A 308 19.77 -13.78 27.45
C ARG A 308 20.98 -13.95 26.54
N VAL A 309 22.10 -13.25 26.82
CA VAL A 309 23.38 -13.45 26.12
C VAL A 309 23.92 -14.85 26.39
N GLU A 310 23.93 -15.30 27.64
CA GLU A 310 24.38 -16.66 27.98
C GLU A 310 23.51 -17.72 27.29
N ARG A 311 22.18 -17.53 27.29
CA ARG A 311 21.28 -18.39 26.54
C ARG A 311 21.58 -18.35 25.05
N LEU A 312 21.82 -17.17 24.46
CA LEU A 312 22.19 -17.03 23.06
C LEU A 312 23.48 -17.82 22.74
N ARG A 313 24.53 -17.70 23.57
CA ARG A 313 25.80 -18.43 23.41
C ARG A 313 25.64 -19.94 23.52
N SER A 314 24.68 -20.40 24.32
CA SER A 314 24.37 -21.83 24.46
C SER A 314 23.65 -22.45 23.24
N LEU A 315 23.15 -21.62 22.31
CA LEU A 315 22.54 -22.11 21.07
C LEU A 315 23.60 -22.63 20.11
N GLY A 316 23.36 -23.78 19.46
CA GLY A 316 24.24 -24.31 18.41
C GLY A 316 24.40 -23.39 17.18
N GLU A 317 23.59 -22.34 17.09
CA GLU A 317 23.58 -21.36 15.99
C GLU A 317 24.41 -20.09 16.29
N TYR A 318 24.91 -19.91 17.52
CA TYR A 318 25.65 -18.68 17.91
C TYR A 318 26.90 -18.46 17.06
N ASP A 319 27.80 -19.44 16.99
CA ASP A 319 29.06 -19.31 16.25
C ASP A 319 28.82 -19.09 14.74
N PRO A 320 27.93 -19.86 14.07
CA PRO A 320 27.57 -19.58 12.67
C PRO A 320 27.04 -18.15 12.45
N TRP A 321 26.13 -17.67 13.31
CA TRP A 321 25.58 -16.31 13.18
C TRP A 321 26.62 -15.23 13.46
N LEU A 322 27.51 -15.43 14.42
CA LEU A 322 28.57 -14.46 14.70
C LEU A 322 29.55 -14.36 13.53
N VAL A 323 29.93 -15.48 12.92
CA VAL A 323 30.76 -15.51 11.70
C VAL A 323 30.04 -14.80 10.54
N GLU A 324 28.74 -15.07 10.36
CA GLU A 324 27.89 -14.40 9.36
C GLU A 324 27.92 -12.87 9.54
N LEU A 325 27.72 -12.38 10.76
CA LEU A 325 27.72 -10.94 11.05
C LEU A 325 29.11 -10.30 10.89
N LYS A 326 30.20 -10.98 11.29
CA LYS A 326 31.56 -10.46 11.09
C LYS A 326 31.90 -10.31 9.61
N LYS A 327 31.46 -11.28 8.80
CA LYS A 327 31.58 -11.18 7.34
C LYS A 327 30.76 -10.01 6.78
N ALA A 328 29.55 -9.79 7.31
CA ALA A 328 28.70 -8.68 6.92
C ALA A 328 29.28 -7.30 7.30
N SER A 329 29.86 -7.19 8.50
CA SER A 329 30.52 -5.97 9.00
C SER A 329 31.69 -5.53 8.12
N ALA A 330 32.45 -6.49 7.57
CA ALA A 330 33.61 -6.24 6.72
C ALA A 330 33.26 -5.59 5.36
N VAL A 331 31.97 -5.42 5.03
CA VAL A 331 31.58 -4.75 3.78
C VAL A 331 31.78 -3.23 3.90
N GLU A 332 32.74 -2.71 3.14
CA GLU A 332 33.01 -1.28 3.02
C GLU A 332 31.82 -0.51 2.43
N ILE A 333 31.71 0.78 2.75
CA ILE A 333 30.63 1.65 2.28
C ILE A 333 30.48 1.65 0.74
N THR A 334 31.58 1.51 0.01
CA THR A 334 31.65 1.42 -1.46
C THR A 334 31.10 0.11 -2.01
N GLY A 335 31.12 -0.95 -1.20
CA GLY A 335 30.60 -2.28 -1.53
C GLY A 335 29.14 -2.50 -1.13
N LEU A 336 28.44 -1.50 -0.57
CA LEU A 336 27.07 -1.66 -0.10
C LEU A 336 26.02 -1.88 -1.20
N ASP A 337 26.37 -1.60 -2.46
CA ASP A 337 25.55 -1.94 -3.63
C ASP A 337 25.60 -3.46 -3.94
N GLU A 338 26.53 -4.19 -3.33
CA GLU A 338 26.64 -5.65 -3.37
C GLU A 338 25.96 -6.33 -2.17
N VAL A 339 25.44 -5.54 -1.21
CA VAL A 339 24.71 -6.09 -0.07
C VAL A 339 23.25 -6.27 -0.45
N LEU A 340 22.81 -7.53 -0.48
CA LEU A 340 21.44 -7.87 -0.78
C LEU A 340 20.51 -7.58 0.41
N PHE A 341 20.08 -6.33 0.52
CA PHE A 341 19.13 -5.92 1.54
C PHE A 341 17.71 -5.89 0.97
N THR A 342 16.96 -6.94 1.25
CA THR A 342 15.69 -7.20 0.55
C THR A 342 14.48 -6.51 1.19
N GLN A 343 14.57 -6.15 2.47
CA GLN A 343 13.38 -5.84 3.27
C GLN A 343 12.68 -4.53 2.92
N HIS A 344 13.42 -3.55 2.41
CA HIS A 344 12.86 -2.29 1.91
C HIS A 344 12.30 -2.45 0.49
N LEU A 345 12.66 -3.53 -0.19
CA LEU A 345 12.17 -3.82 -1.52
C LEU A 345 10.73 -4.32 -1.41
N PRO A 346 9.87 -4.02 -2.40
CA PRO A 346 8.53 -4.58 -2.48
C PRO A 346 8.55 -6.11 -2.33
N LYS A 347 7.51 -6.73 -1.76
CA LYS A 347 7.43 -8.20 -1.60
C LYS A 347 7.77 -8.97 -2.87
N ILE A 348 7.43 -8.42 -4.04
CA ILE A 348 7.74 -8.99 -5.34
C ILE A 348 9.25 -9.10 -5.62
N TRP A 349 10.03 -8.10 -5.19
CA TRP A 349 11.48 -8.14 -5.27
C TRP A 349 12.05 -9.09 -4.21
N GLN A 350 11.47 -9.14 -3.01
CA GLN A 350 11.86 -10.13 -1.99
C GLN A 350 11.64 -11.56 -2.50
N GLU A 351 10.52 -11.84 -3.17
CA GLU A 351 10.20 -13.14 -3.78
C GLU A 351 11.11 -13.46 -4.97
N LYS A 352 11.37 -12.50 -5.88
CA LYS A 352 12.34 -12.66 -6.97
C LYS A 352 13.76 -12.91 -6.47
N ILE A 353 14.14 -12.26 -5.38
CA ILE A 353 15.44 -12.46 -4.75
C ILE A 353 15.53 -13.87 -4.16
N LYS A 354 14.49 -14.34 -3.47
CA LYS A 354 14.39 -15.74 -3.02
C LYS A 354 14.48 -16.73 -4.18
N GLU A 355 13.85 -16.43 -5.32
CA GLU A 355 13.93 -17.25 -6.53
C GLU A 355 15.34 -17.26 -7.15
N MET A 356 16.01 -16.10 -7.20
CA MET A 356 17.39 -15.99 -7.68
C MET A 356 18.38 -16.71 -6.76
N GLN A 357 18.18 -16.61 -5.44
CA GLN A 357 18.95 -17.36 -4.44
C GLN A 357 18.74 -18.86 -4.59
N ALA A 358 17.49 -19.32 -4.78
CA ALA A 358 17.19 -20.73 -5.03
C ALA A 358 17.81 -21.27 -6.34
N LYS A 359 18.09 -20.38 -7.31
CA LYS A 359 18.80 -20.67 -8.56
C LYS A 359 20.33 -20.55 -8.44
N GLY A 360 20.86 -20.34 -7.23
CA GLY A 360 22.30 -20.22 -6.98
C GLY A 360 22.93 -18.93 -7.48
N VAL A 361 22.14 -17.89 -7.77
CA VAL A 361 22.67 -16.58 -8.16
C VAL A 361 23.30 -15.93 -6.92
N PRO A 362 24.57 -15.49 -6.96
CA PRO A 362 25.21 -14.89 -5.81
C PRO A 362 24.53 -13.57 -5.38
N ASP A 363 24.32 -13.40 -4.07
CA ASP A 363 23.68 -12.24 -3.46
C ASP A 363 24.26 -10.90 -3.95
N GLY A 364 25.58 -10.80 -4.12
CA GLY A 364 26.24 -9.59 -4.64
C GLY A 364 25.83 -9.22 -6.07
N LYS A 365 25.53 -10.22 -6.91
CA LYS A 365 25.05 -10.00 -8.28
C LYS A 365 23.59 -9.55 -8.26
N ILE A 366 22.77 -10.15 -7.40
CA ILE A 366 21.36 -9.76 -7.20
C ILE A 366 21.30 -8.32 -6.66
N ALA A 367 22.14 -7.98 -5.68
CA ALA A 367 22.21 -6.67 -5.07
C ALA A 367 22.59 -5.59 -6.10
N LYS A 368 23.58 -5.82 -6.95
CA LYS A 368 23.94 -4.91 -8.06
C LYS A 368 22.79 -4.72 -9.04
N MET A 369 22.06 -5.79 -9.37
CA MET A 369 20.88 -5.70 -10.24
C MET A 369 19.79 -4.83 -9.61
N VAL A 370 19.53 -5.00 -8.31
CA VAL A 370 18.59 -4.16 -7.56
C VAL A 370 19.09 -2.71 -7.47
N ALA A 371 20.35 -2.48 -7.10
CA ALA A 371 20.95 -1.15 -6.99
C ALA A 371 20.93 -0.39 -8.33
N SER A 372 21.24 -1.06 -9.44
CA SER A 372 21.18 -0.47 -10.80
C SER A 372 19.77 -0.08 -11.22
N SER A 373 18.74 -0.80 -10.76
CA SER A 373 17.34 -0.48 -11.08
C SER A 373 16.76 0.62 -10.17
N VAL A 374 17.37 0.88 -9.01
CA VAL A 374 17.01 1.98 -8.10
C VAL A 374 17.85 3.26 -8.35
N GLY A 375 19.12 3.13 -8.74
CA GLY A 375 20.05 4.23 -9.01
C GLY A 375 19.70 5.08 -10.23
N ILE A 376 19.02 4.49 -11.22
CA ILE A 376 18.47 5.22 -12.39
C ILE A 376 17.46 6.28 -11.94
N LYS A 377 16.70 6.03 -10.86
CA LYS A 377 15.70 6.97 -10.30
C LYS A 377 16.35 8.16 -9.56
N ALA A 378 17.49 7.96 -8.91
CA ALA A 378 18.18 9.01 -8.15
C ALA A 378 18.96 10.00 -9.06
N ALA A 379 19.49 9.51 -10.19
CA ALA A 379 20.15 10.36 -11.19
C ALA A 379 19.17 11.25 -11.97
N GLU A 380 17.89 10.88 -12.05
CA GLU A 380 16.81 11.69 -12.64
C GLU A 380 16.37 12.84 -11.72
N ASP A 381 16.40 12.65 -10.40
CA ASP A 381 16.11 13.67 -9.39
C ASP A 381 17.22 14.73 -9.27
N GLU A 382 18.51 14.37 -9.47
CA GLU A 382 19.61 15.35 -9.47
C GLU A 382 19.62 16.23 -10.73
N ARG A 383 19.20 15.71 -11.89
CA ARG A 383 19.14 16.46 -13.17
C ARG A 383 17.98 17.43 -13.30
N THR A 384 16.90 17.29 -12.51
CA THR A 384 15.78 18.25 -12.53
C THR A 384 16.10 19.55 -11.79
N ALA A 385 17.25 19.59 -11.15
CA ALA A 385 17.59 20.57 -10.16
C ALA A 385 18.71 21.52 -10.65
N GLU A 386 19.27 21.27 -11.85
CA GLU A 386 20.20 22.13 -12.60
C GLU A 386 19.48 23.20 -13.47
N VAL A 387 18.15 23.18 -13.56
CA VAL A 387 17.38 24.11 -14.42
C VAL A 387 17.13 25.49 -13.76
N PHE A 388 17.57 25.69 -12.51
CA PHE A 388 17.42 26.96 -11.79
C PHE A 388 18.71 27.80 -11.68
N ASP A 389 19.79 27.42 -12.36
CA ASP A 389 21.11 28.07 -12.22
C ASP A 389 21.49 28.97 -13.42
N ALA A 390 20.49 29.58 -14.08
CA ALA A 390 20.72 30.58 -15.11
C ALA A 390 20.79 32.00 -14.52
N ALA A 391 21.66 32.23 -13.54
CA ALA A 391 22.04 33.59 -13.12
C ALA A 391 23.34 33.62 -12.29
N ARG A 392 24.51 33.46 -12.93
CA ARG A 392 25.73 34.30 -12.72
C ARG A 392 26.92 33.83 -13.59
N PRO A 393 27.94 34.70 -13.82
CA PRO A 393 28.60 34.82 -15.11
C PRO A 393 29.86 33.95 -15.29
N THR A 394 29.99 33.48 -16.55
CA THR A 394 31.18 33.14 -17.35
C THR A 394 32.53 32.98 -16.64
N GLN A 395 33.17 31.82 -16.85
CA GLN A 395 34.51 31.75 -17.46
C GLN A 395 34.84 30.35 -18.02
N ARG A 396 34.99 30.31 -19.36
CA ARG A 396 35.89 29.52 -20.23
C ARG A 396 35.99 27.99 -20.09
N GLY A 397 35.75 27.32 -21.24
CA GLY A 397 36.41 26.05 -21.59
C GLY A 397 35.49 24.97 -22.14
N ASP A 398 34.91 25.22 -23.32
CA ASP A 398 34.20 24.20 -24.11
C ASP A 398 35.18 23.13 -24.62
N ASN A 399 34.86 21.85 -24.37
CA ASN A 399 35.39 20.68 -25.08
C ASN A 399 34.57 19.41 -24.73
N ARG A 400 33.23 19.50 -24.78
CA ARG A 400 32.38 18.30 -24.65
C ARG A 400 31.60 18.09 -25.96
N PRO A 401 31.67 16.88 -26.56
CA PRO A 401 30.94 16.59 -27.79
C PRO A 401 29.43 16.73 -27.55
N PRO A 402 28.64 17.09 -28.58
CA PRO A 402 27.21 17.35 -28.40
C PRO A 402 26.52 16.10 -27.83
N PRO A 403 25.63 16.22 -26.83
CA PRO A 403 24.91 15.08 -26.30
C PRO A 403 23.97 14.54 -27.38
N ARG A 404 24.06 13.23 -27.65
CA ARG A 404 23.09 12.51 -28.46
C ARG A 404 21.70 12.63 -27.83
N ASP A 405 20.72 13.03 -28.63
CA ASP A 405 19.31 13.05 -28.25
C ASP A 405 18.87 11.65 -27.76
N LYS A 406 18.51 11.56 -26.49
CA LYS A 406 17.71 10.44 -25.97
C LYS A 406 16.29 10.96 -25.73
N PRO A 407 15.24 10.28 -26.21
CA PRO A 407 13.86 10.61 -25.88
C PRO A 407 13.65 10.54 -24.37
N LYS A 408 13.14 11.61 -23.75
CA LYS A 408 12.78 11.65 -22.33
C LYS A 408 11.29 11.29 -22.21
N ASP A 409 11.00 10.12 -21.67
CA ASP A 409 9.64 9.73 -21.30
C ASP A 409 9.26 10.41 -19.98
N LYS A 410 8.37 11.41 -20.05
CA LYS A 410 7.83 12.11 -18.88
C LYS A 410 6.31 12.10 -18.96
N SER A 411 5.65 11.27 -18.16
CA SER A 411 4.20 11.39 -17.95
C SER A 411 3.86 12.76 -17.33
N PRO A 412 2.78 13.44 -17.74
CA PRO A 412 2.41 14.77 -17.26
C PRO A 412 2.05 14.79 -15.77
N LYS A 413 2.37 15.91 -15.08
CA LYS A 413 2.05 16.13 -13.66
C LYS A 413 0.58 16.57 -13.50
N LEU A 414 -0.29 15.65 -13.09
CA LEU A 414 -1.74 15.85 -12.95
C LEU A 414 -2.14 16.38 -11.57
N ASN A 415 -1.99 17.69 -11.35
CA ASN A 415 -2.12 18.29 -10.00
C ASN A 415 -3.46 19.00 -9.71
N ALA A 416 -4.19 19.44 -10.74
CA ALA A 416 -5.47 20.15 -10.57
C ALA A 416 -6.68 19.22 -10.78
N LYS A 417 -7.79 19.50 -10.10
CA LYS A 417 -9.07 18.83 -10.40
C LYS A 417 -9.59 19.38 -11.73
N ILE A 418 -10.05 18.49 -12.60
CA ILE A 418 -10.65 18.86 -13.88
C ILE A 418 -12.17 18.89 -13.72
N ASN A 419 -12.79 20.00 -14.09
CA ASN A 419 -14.23 20.02 -14.34
C ASN A 419 -14.43 19.70 -15.84
N PRO A 420 -14.94 18.51 -16.20
CA PRO A 420 -15.05 18.10 -17.60
C PRO A 420 -15.99 19.01 -18.41
N GLU A 421 -16.90 19.74 -17.75
CA GLU A 421 -17.84 20.65 -18.41
C GLU A 421 -17.22 21.98 -18.84
N THR A 422 -15.96 22.26 -18.46
CA THR A 422 -15.31 23.58 -18.69
C THR A 422 -14.40 23.62 -19.92
N ALA A 423 -14.19 22.50 -20.60
CA ALA A 423 -13.33 22.40 -21.77
C ALA A 423 -14.00 21.55 -22.86
N PRO A 424 -13.72 21.81 -24.15
CA PRO A 424 -14.24 20.96 -25.23
C PRO A 424 -13.68 19.54 -25.13
N ASN A 425 -14.47 18.57 -25.55
CA ASN A 425 -14.03 17.17 -25.64
C ASN A 425 -12.87 17.06 -26.65
N LYS A 426 -11.78 16.44 -26.21
CA LYS A 426 -10.62 16.05 -27.03
C LYS A 426 -10.88 14.74 -27.78
N TYR A 427 -11.66 13.85 -27.19
CA TYR A 427 -12.00 12.53 -27.73
C TYR A 427 -13.51 12.29 -27.65
N ARG A 428 -14.09 11.61 -28.63
CA ARG A 428 -15.47 11.11 -28.54
C ARG A 428 -15.55 9.93 -27.57
N THR A 429 -14.60 9.00 -27.64
CA THR A 429 -14.61 7.77 -26.83
C THR A 429 -13.25 7.49 -26.20
N THR A 430 -13.24 7.12 -24.92
CA THR A 430 -12.02 6.77 -24.19
C THR A 430 -12.22 5.53 -23.34
N ILE A 431 -11.30 4.57 -23.45
CA ILE A 431 -11.15 3.51 -22.46
C ILE A 431 -10.18 3.95 -21.37
N LEU A 432 -10.54 3.70 -20.10
CA LEU A 432 -9.64 3.78 -18.97
C LEU A 432 -9.46 2.38 -18.37
N SER A 433 -8.21 1.90 -18.34
CA SER A 433 -7.89 0.60 -17.74
C SER A 433 -6.74 0.67 -16.73
N MET A 434 -6.73 -0.26 -15.79
CA MET A 434 -5.64 -0.44 -14.81
C MET A 434 -5.07 -1.84 -14.96
N MET A 435 -3.79 -1.96 -15.31
CA MET A 435 -3.18 -3.25 -15.66
C MET A 435 -2.03 -3.64 -14.72
N LYS A 436 -1.87 -4.95 -14.54
CA LYS A 436 -0.71 -5.57 -13.89
C LYS A 436 -0.49 -6.97 -14.46
N ASP A 437 0.66 -7.17 -15.09
CA ASP A 437 1.09 -8.47 -15.60
C ASP A 437 0.10 -9.09 -16.63
N GLU A 438 -0.34 -8.27 -17.60
CA GLU A 438 -1.32 -8.61 -18.65
C GLU A 438 -0.69 -8.62 -20.06
N GLY A 439 0.64 -8.66 -20.15
CA GLY A 439 1.39 -8.53 -21.41
C GLY A 439 1.07 -9.64 -22.42
N HIS A 440 0.71 -10.83 -21.95
CA HIS A 440 0.35 -11.96 -22.81
C HIS A 440 -0.82 -11.66 -23.77
N SER A 441 -1.84 -10.92 -23.33
CA SER A 441 -3.04 -10.60 -24.12
C SER A 441 -3.18 -9.12 -24.49
N LEU A 442 -2.18 -8.30 -24.16
CA LEU A 442 -2.26 -6.83 -24.29
C LEU A 442 -2.43 -6.37 -25.73
N VAL A 443 -1.68 -6.95 -26.68
CA VAL A 443 -1.69 -6.49 -28.08
C VAL A 443 -3.04 -6.73 -28.73
N GLU A 444 -3.65 -7.90 -28.51
CA GLU A 444 -5.02 -8.18 -28.92
C GLU A 444 -6.01 -7.19 -28.30
N TRP A 445 -5.91 -6.98 -26.98
CA TRP A 445 -6.84 -6.09 -26.28
C TRP A 445 -6.80 -4.67 -26.86
N VAL A 446 -5.61 -4.14 -27.17
CA VAL A 446 -5.46 -2.84 -27.82
C VAL A 446 -5.96 -2.86 -29.27
N ALA A 447 -5.59 -3.88 -30.05
CA ALA A 447 -6.00 -4.02 -31.44
C ALA A 447 -7.52 -4.10 -31.58
N TYR A 448 -8.18 -4.90 -30.74
CA TYR A 448 -9.64 -5.05 -30.70
C TYR A 448 -10.33 -3.73 -30.42
N HIS A 449 -9.96 -3.04 -29.33
CA HIS A 449 -10.65 -1.83 -28.92
C HIS A 449 -10.43 -0.66 -29.89
N LYS A 450 -9.24 -0.57 -30.52
CA LYS A 450 -9.03 0.36 -31.65
C LYS A 450 -9.86 -0.03 -32.88
N HIS A 451 -9.93 -1.33 -33.20
CA HIS A 451 -10.70 -1.81 -34.35
C HIS A 451 -12.19 -1.48 -34.24
N ILE A 452 -12.78 -1.63 -33.06
CA ILE A 452 -14.20 -1.31 -32.85
C ILE A 452 -14.46 0.20 -32.75
N GLY A 453 -13.41 1.03 -32.75
CA GLY A 453 -13.51 2.48 -32.96
C GLY A 453 -13.28 3.35 -31.73
N PHE A 454 -12.69 2.84 -30.64
CA PHE A 454 -12.26 3.72 -29.55
C PHE A 454 -11.14 4.64 -30.02
N GLU A 455 -11.32 5.94 -29.84
CA GLU A 455 -10.35 6.95 -30.27
C GLU A 455 -9.15 7.04 -29.33
N ASN A 456 -9.37 6.79 -28.03
CA ASN A 456 -8.34 6.90 -27.02
C ASN A 456 -8.40 5.74 -26.02
N ILE A 457 -7.22 5.29 -25.60
CA ILE A 457 -7.04 4.20 -24.64
C ILE A 457 -6.01 4.67 -23.62
N CYS A 458 -6.45 4.95 -22.39
CA CYS A 458 -5.60 5.35 -21.27
C CYS A 458 -5.38 4.17 -20.33
N VAL A 459 -4.11 3.77 -20.13
CA VAL A 459 -3.76 2.62 -19.28
C VAL A 459 -2.84 3.04 -18.14
N TYR A 460 -3.26 2.70 -16.92
CA TYR A 460 -2.46 2.89 -15.70
C TYR A 460 -1.84 1.57 -15.24
N THR A 461 -0.51 1.48 -15.20
CA THR A 461 0.20 0.23 -14.85
C THR A 461 0.65 0.18 -13.39
N ASN A 462 0.64 -1.03 -12.81
CA ASN A 462 0.97 -1.26 -11.39
C ASN A 462 2.13 -2.25 -11.21
N ASN A 463 3.38 -1.75 -11.30
CA ASN A 463 4.60 -2.53 -11.02
C ASN A 463 4.62 -3.90 -11.74
N CYS A 464 4.58 -3.85 -13.07
CA CYS A 464 4.57 -5.04 -13.92
C CYS A 464 5.93 -5.76 -13.90
N ASN A 465 5.91 -7.07 -14.10
CA ASN A 465 7.03 -8.00 -14.06
C ASN A 465 7.19 -8.74 -15.38
N ASP A 466 6.11 -8.87 -16.15
CA ASP A 466 6.07 -9.55 -17.44
C ASP A 466 6.37 -8.62 -18.63
N GLY A 467 6.65 -7.33 -18.38
CA GLY A 467 6.90 -6.34 -19.41
C GLY A 467 5.66 -5.60 -19.93
N THR A 468 4.47 -5.79 -19.35
CA THR A 468 3.23 -5.06 -19.74
C THR A 468 3.45 -3.55 -19.84
N ASP A 469 4.18 -2.95 -18.90
CA ASP A 469 4.50 -1.52 -18.89
C ASP A 469 5.43 -1.12 -20.05
N LYS A 470 6.44 -1.92 -20.36
CA LYS A 470 7.31 -1.71 -21.53
C LYS A 470 6.54 -1.78 -22.85
N MET A 471 5.65 -2.74 -22.97
CA MET A 471 4.78 -2.87 -24.14
C MET A 471 3.86 -1.66 -24.28
N LEU A 472 3.26 -1.18 -23.18
CA LEU A 472 2.42 0.02 -23.20
C LEU A 472 3.20 1.30 -23.53
N MET A 473 4.44 1.44 -23.06
CA MET A 473 5.32 2.55 -23.47
C MET A 473 5.57 2.52 -24.97
N ARG A 474 5.90 1.34 -25.54
CA ARG A 474 6.12 1.21 -26.98
C ARG A 474 4.84 1.41 -27.80
N LEU A 475 3.69 0.90 -27.33
CA LEU A 475 2.39 1.17 -27.95
C LEU A 475 2.03 2.66 -27.91
N GLN A 476 2.45 3.40 -26.88
CA GLN A 476 2.29 4.85 -26.83
C GLN A 476 3.18 5.55 -27.86
N GLU A 477 4.44 5.14 -28.00
CA GLU A 477 5.34 5.67 -29.05
C GLU A 477 4.78 5.45 -30.47
N LEU A 478 4.10 4.32 -30.68
CA LEU A 478 3.41 3.98 -31.93
C LEU A 478 2.03 4.66 -32.07
N GLY A 479 1.57 5.42 -31.07
CA GLY A 479 0.29 6.14 -31.12
C GLY A 479 -0.95 5.24 -30.94
N HIS A 480 -0.80 4.06 -30.34
CA HIS A 480 -1.94 3.18 -30.05
C HIS A 480 -2.61 3.46 -28.70
N VAL A 481 -1.86 3.88 -27.69
CA VAL A 481 -2.37 4.09 -26.32
C VAL A 481 -1.74 5.31 -25.66
N GLN A 482 -2.27 5.71 -24.51
CA GLN A 482 -1.63 6.61 -23.56
C GLN A 482 -1.32 5.83 -22.28
N HIS A 483 -0.03 5.72 -21.96
CA HIS A 483 0.46 4.98 -20.82
C HIS A 483 0.78 5.92 -19.66
N PHE A 484 0.28 5.53 -18.48
CA PHE A 484 0.56 6.22 -17.23
C PHE A 484 1.10 5.22 -16.21
N ARG A 485 2.20 5.58 -15.55
CA ARG A 485 2.67 4.82 -14.40
C ARG A 485 1.83 5.16 -13.18
N ASN A 486 1.26 4.14 -12.54
CA ASN A 486 0.57 4.33 -11.26
C ASN A 486 1.54 4.19 -10.09
N ASP A 487 2.24 5.27 -9.73
CA ASP A 487 3.09 5.30 -8.54
C ASP A 487 2.21 5.37 -7.27
N VAL A 488 1.96 4.21 -6.68
CA VAL A 488 1.07 4.06 -5.51
C VAL A 488 1.80 4.47 -4.23
N PRO A 489 1.33 5.51 -3.51
CA PRO A 489 1.90 5.87 -2.21
C PRO A 489 1.69 4.76 -1.17
N GLU A 490 2.58 4.65 -0.20
CA GLU A 490 2.47 3.66 0.87
C GLU A 490 1.11 3.76 1.59
N GLY A 491 0.47 2.60 1.78
CA GLY A 491 -0.85 2.51 2.42
C GLY A 491 -2.05 2.83 1.52
N LYS A 492 -1.86 3.26 0.25
CA LYS A 492 -2.96 3.43 -0.70
C LYS A 492 -3.24 2.15 -1.51
N ARG A 493 -4.51 1.97 -1.89
CA ARG A 493 -4.93 0.88 -2.78
C ARG A 493 -4.60 1.26 -4.24
N PRO A 494 -3.86 0.43 -5.01
CA PRO A 494 -3.40 0.77 -6.36
C PRO A 494 -4.53 1.26 -7.29
N GLN A 495 -5.62 0.51 -7.36
CA GLN A 495 -6.74 0.81 -8.25
C GLN A 495 -7.43 2.13 -7.90
N MET A 496 -7.64 2.41 -6.61
CA MET A 496 -8.21 3.68 -6.15
C MET A 496 -7.27 4.86 -6.41
N ASN A 497 -5.96 4.62 -6.41
CA ASN A 497 -4.97 5.63 -6.75
C ASN A 497 -5.04 5.99 -8.24
N ALA A 498 -5.04 4.98 -9.13
CA ALA A 498 -5.15 5.17 -10.58
C ALA A 498 -6.43 5.91 -10.97
N LEU A 499 -7.60 5.48 -10.46
CA LEU A 499 -8.87 6.17 -10.70
C LEU A 499 -8.86 7.61 -10.20
N SER A 500 -8.15 7.89 -9.11
CA SER A 500 -7.98 9.26 -8.62
C SER A 500 -7.11 10.08 -9.57
N LEU A 501 -6.00 9.54 -10.05
CA LEU A 501 -5.11 10.21 -11.02
C LEU A 501 -5.84 10.44 -12.36
N ALA A 502 -6.56 9.44 -12.85
CA ALA A 502 -7.37 9.53 -14.06
C ALA A 502 -8.45 10.61 -13.97
N GLY A 503 -9.08 10.78 -12.80
CA GLY A 503 -10.03 11.88 -12.55
C GLY A 503 -9.39 13.28 -12.53
N ARG A 504 -8.07 13.39 -12.72
CA ARG A 504 -7.30 14.63 -12.89
C ARG A 504 -6.54 14.65 -14.22
N ASN A 505 -6.76 13.66 -15.08
CA ASN A 505 -6.08 13.52 -16.36
C ASN A 505 -6.96 14.10 -17.48
N PRO A 506 -6.53 15.15 -18.20
CA PRO A 506 -7.33 15.70 -19.30
C PRO A 506 -7.51 14.69 -20.44
N GLU A 507 -6.57 13.76 -20.60
CA GLU A 507 -6.65 12.67 -21.58
C GLU A 507 -7.79 11.69 -21.30
N VAL A 508 -8.30 11.68 -20.07
CA VAL A 508 -9.47 10.88 -19.66
C VAL A 508 -10.71 11.74 -19.50
N MET A 509 -10.56 12.91 -18.87
CA MET A 509 -11.69 13.74 -18.46
C MET A 509 -12.22 14.67 -19.56
N HIS A 510 -11.43 14.96 -20.60
CA HIS A 510 -11.90 15.68 -21.79
C HIS A 510 -12.35 14.71 -22.88
N SER A 511 -13.20 13.75 -22.50
CA SER A 511 -13.75 12.76 -23.42
C SER A 511 -15.27 12.82 -23.32
N GLU A 512 -15.96 12.73 -24.46
CA GLU A 512 -17.43 12.71 -24.46
C GLU A 512 -17.94 11.47 -23.73
N TRP A 513 -17.37 10.29 -24.02
CA TRP A 513 -17.70 9.03 -23.38
C TRP A 513 -16.46 8.35 -22.81
N VAL A 514 -16.57 7.85 -21.57
CA VAL A 514 -15.53 7.08 -20.89
C VAL A 514 -16.07 5.71 -20.50
N LEU A 515 -15.29 4.67 -20.78
CA LEU A 515 -15.53 3.30 -20.32
C LEU A 515 -14.38 2.87 -19.42
N VAL A 516 -14.67 2.58 -18.15
CA VAL A 516 -13.69 1.98 -17.24
C VAL A 516 -13.83 0.47 -17.30
N MET A 517 -12.78 -0.24 -17.72
CA MET A 517 -12.82 -1.71 -17.86
C MET A 517 -11.47 -2.36 -17.55
N ASP A 518 -11.53 -3.63 -17.13
CA ASP A 518 -10.38 -4.44 -16.76
C ASP A 518 -9.75 -5.11 -18.02
N ALA A 519 -8.52 -5.60 -17.91
CA ALA A 519 -7.78 -6.16 -19.06
C ALA A 519 -8.27 -7.56 -19.49
N ASP A 520 -9.07 -8.22 -18.66
CA ASP A 520 -9.75 -9.48 -18.95
C ASP A 520 -11.18 -9.26 -19.50
N GLU A 521 -11.49 -8.05 -19.97
CA GLU A 521 -12.81 -7.68 -20.47
C GLU A 521 -12.76 -7.11 -21.91
N PHE A 522 -13.78 -7.40 -22.71
CA PHE A 522 -13.94 -6.94 -24.09
C PHE A 522 -15.37 -6.44 -24.33
N LEU A 523 -15.52 -5.21 -24.83
CA LEU A 523 -16.82 -4.66 -25.18
C LEU A 523 -17.32 -5.27 -26.49
N THR A 524 -18.41 -6.03 -26.46
CA THR A 524 -19.07 -6.53 -27.66
C THR A 524 -20.26 -5.65 -28.01
N VAL A 525 -20.19 -4.96 -29.15
CA VAL A 525 -21.33 -4.24 -29.74
C VAL A 525 -22.07 -5.17 -30.70
N LYS A 526 -23.39 -5.30 -30.54
CA LYS A 526 -24.24 -6.22 -31.31
C LYS A 526 -25.11 -5.52 -32.35
N THR A 527 -25.17 -4.19 -32.32
CA THR A 527 -25.85 -3.36 -33.32
C THR A 527 -24.90 -2.93 -34.43
N GLY A 528 -25.46 -2.57 -35.60
CA GLY A 528 -24.72 -2.13 -36.77
C GLY A 528 -23.57 -3.06 -37.17
N ASP A 529 -22.43 -2.46 -37.47
CA ASP A 529 -21.20 -3.16 -37.86
C ASP A 529 -20.38 -3.63 -36.63
N GLY A 530 -20.93 -3.51 -35.42
CA GLY A 530 -20.26 -3.86 -34.17
C GLY A 530 -19.22 -2.82 -33.73
N LYS A 531 -19.41 -1.55 -34.10
CA LYS A 531 -18.52 -0.45 -33.71
C LYS A 531 -19.10 0.36 -32.56
N ILE A 532 -18.22 1.01 -31.79
CA ILE A 532 -18.64 1.88 -30.68
C ILE A 532 -19.55 3.01 -31.17
N ASN A 533 -19.32 3.55 -32.38
CA ASN A 533 -20.19 4.58 -32.94
C ASN A 533 -21.59 4.02 -33.27
N ASP A 534 -21.70 2.78 -33.74
CA ASP A 534 -23.01 2.14 -33.95
C ASP A 534 -23.77 2.00 -32.64
N LEU A 535 -23.07 1.69 -31.54
CA LEU A 535 -23.66 1.68 -30.21
C LEU A 535 -24.14 3.09 -29.82
N LEU A 536 -23.28 4.11 -29.95
CA LEU A 536 -23.61 5.47 -29.56
C LEU A 536 -24.80 6.03 -30.35
N ASP A 537 -24.87 5.73 -31.65
CA ASP A 537 -25.93 6.19 -32.53
C ASP A 537 -27.25 5.43 -32.30
N ALA A 538 -27.19 4.21 -31.74
CA ALA A 538 -28.37 3.43 -31.35
C ALA A 538 -28.90 3.76 -29.95
N MET A 539 -28.12 4.45 -29.11
CA MET A 539 -28.59 4.90 -27.79
C MET A 539 -29.55 6.07 -27.92
N ASP A 540 -30.39 6.24 -26.90
CA ASP A 540 -31.13 7.49 -26.73
C ASP A 540 -30.13 8.68 -26.72
N PRO A 541 -30.32 9.72 -27.57
CA PRO A 541 -29.45 10.89 -27.60
C PRO A 541 -29.31 11.61 -26.25
N ASP A 542 -30.34 11.52 -25.42
CA ASP A 542 -30.38 12.09 -24.07
C ASP A 542 -29.72 11.19 -23.03
N ALA A 543 -29.16 10.03 -23.40
CA ALA A 543 -28.44 9.18 -22.46
C ALA A 543 -27.15 9.84 -21.94
N GLN A 544 -26.89 9.69 -20.64
CA GLN A 544 -25.63 10.07 -20.00
C GLN A 544 -24.80 8.85 -19.56
N ALA A 545 -25.40 7.67 -19.49
CA ALA A 545 -24.71 6.44 -19.13
C ALA A 545 -25.40 5.19 -19.70
N MET A 546 -24.61 4.16 -20.00
CA MET A 546 -25.09 2.81 -20.27
C MET A 546 -24.37 1.83 -19.33
N ALA A 547 -25.12 1.12 -18.50
CA ALA A 547 -24.62 0.01 -17.69
C ALA A 547 -24.66 -1.28 -18.52
N ILE A 548 -23.48 -1.69 -18.97
CA ILE A 548 -23.26 -2.84 -19.85
C ILE A 548 -23.03 -4.07 -18.97
N THR A 549 -23.96 -5.02 -19.06
CA THR A 549 -23.92 -6.25 -18.23
C THR A 549 -22.81 -7.18 -18.72
N TRP A 550 -22.10 -7.81 -17.77
CA TRP A 550 -21.12 -8.83 -18.09
C TRP A 550 -21.77 -10.07 -18.69
N ARG A 551 -21.03 -10.71 -19.59
CA ARG A 551 -21.21 -12.11 -19.99
C ARG A 551 -19.93 -12.86 -19.65
N PHE A 552 -20.02 -13.83 -18.76
CA PHE A 552 -18.84 -14.58 -18.33
C PHE A 552 -18.47 -15.63 -19.36
N PHE A 553 -17.23 -15.59 -19.82
CA PHE A 553 -16.66 -16.60 -20.70
C PHE A 553 -15.82 -17.58 -19.87
N GLY A 554 -16.01 -18.86 -20.16
CA GLY A 554 -15.29 -19.95 -19.53
C GLY A 554 -13.96 -20.25 -20.21
N SER A 555 -13.42 -21.40 -19.89
CA SER A 555 -12.19 -21.97 -20.41
C SER A 555 -12.33 -22.52 -21.82
N SER A 556 -13.55 -22.68 -22.33
CA SER A 556 -13.85 -23.46 -23.55
C SER A 556 -13.28 -24.88 -23.51
N GLY A 557 -13.10 -25.44 -22.30
CA GLY A 557 -12.43 -26.73 -22.09
C GLY A 557 -10.92 -26.70 -22.28
N VAL A 558 -10.31 -25.54 -22.55
CA VAL A 558 -8.87 -25.40 -22.77
C VAL A 558 -8.15 -25.56 -21.44
N THR A 559 -7.40 -26.66 -21.30
CA THR A 559 -6.59 -26.90 -20.10
C THR A 559 -5.29 -26.11 -20.18
N ASP A 560 -4.53 -26.30 -21.25
CA ASP A 560 -3.16 -25.81 -21.37
C ASP A 560 -3.07 -24.27 -21.48
N TRP A 561 -1.90 -23.74 -21.14
CA TRP A 561 -1.49 -22.39 -21.43
C TRP A 561 -1.63 -22.11 -22.93
N ASN A 562 -2.42 -21.10 -23.26
CA ASN A 562 -2.69 -20.71 -24.62
C ASN A 562 -2.29 -19.24 -24.83
N PRO A 563 -1.22 -18.96 -25.60
CA PRO A 563 -0.80 -17.60 -25.93
C PRO A 563 -1.56 -17.00 -27.12
N GLY A 564 -2.56 -17.70 -27.65
CA GLY A 564 -3.42 -17.23 -28.73
C GLY A 564 -4.37 -16.10 -28.30
N LEU A 565 -5.11 -15.59 -29.28
CA LEU A 565 -6.11 -14.54 -29.05
C LEU A 565 -7.18 -15.02 -28.06
N VAL A 566 -7.41 -14.27 -27.00
CA VAL A 566 -8.42 -14.50 -25.96
C VAL A 566 -9.80 -14.66 -26.58
N THR A 567 -10.20 -13.76 -27.49
CA THR A 567 -11.55 -13.77 -28.07
C THR A 567 -11.77 -14.98 -28.97
N GLU A 568 -10.71 -15.56 -29.51
CA GLU A 568 -10.76 -16.76 -30.35
C GLU A 568 -10.66 -18.05 -29.52
N SER A 569 -9.80 -18.04 -28.51
CA SER A 569 -9.47 -19.21 -27.70
C SER A 569 -10.60 -19.59 -26.73
N TYR A 570 -11.37 -18.60 -26.28
CA TYR A 570 -12.40 -18.76 -25.27
C TYR A 570 -13.75 -18.32 -25.83
N SER A 571 -14.35 -19.12 -26.71
CA SER A 571 -15.61 -18.79 -27.40
C SER A 571 -16.91 -19.14 -26.64
N TYR A 572 -16.84 -19.92 -25.55
CA TYR A 572 -18.02 -20.35 -24.80
C TYR A 572 -18.25 -19.51 -23.55
N ALA A 573 -19.52 -19.26 -23.24
CA ALA A 573 -19.96 -18.33 -22.21
C ALA A 573 -21.22 -18.77 -21.47
N ALA A 574 -21.48 -18.08 -20.37
CA ALA A 574 -22.71 -18.16 -19.60
C ALA A 574 -23.95 -17.82 -20.43
N ASP A 575 -25.05 -18.52 -20.15
CA ASP A 575 -26.38 -18.10 -20.57
C ASP A 575 -26.87 -16.85 -19.83
N ASP A 576 -27.96 -16.25 -20.30
CA ASP A 576 -28.55 -15.02 -19.77
C ASP A 576 -29.06 -15.16 -18.33
N GLY A 577 -29.38 -16.39 -17.91
CA GLY A 577 -29.85 -16.76 -16.58
C GLY A 577 -28.78 -16.77 -15.51
N PHE A 578 -27.49 -16.66 -15.86
CA PHE A 578 -26.38 -16.69 -14.91
C PHE A 578 -26.29 -15.43 -14.03
N ARG A 579 -27.10 -15.39 -12.97
CA ARG A 579 -27.26 -14.23 -12.05
C ARG A 579 -25.98 -13.72 -11.40
N LYS A 580 -25.00 -14.60 -11.19
CA LYS A 580 -23.70 -14.20 -10.61
C LYS A 580 -22.86 -13.40 -11.61
N GLY A 581 -23.15 -13.54 -12.90
CA GLY A 581 -22.53 -12.80 -13.98
C GLY A 581 -23.16 -11.44 -14.26
N TRP A 582 -24.23 -11.04 -13.59
CA TRP A 582 -24.92 -9.77 -13.90
C TRP A 582 -24.21 -8.51 -13.40
N GLY A 583 -22.94 -8.56 -13.03
CA GLY A 583 -22.17 -7.33 -12.75
C GLY A 583 -22.07 -6.45 -14.00
N VAL A 584 -21.80 -5.15 -13.83
CA VAL A 584 -21.77 -4.19 -14.94
C VAL A 584 -20.44 -3.44 -15.02
N LYS A 585 -20.13 -2.96 -16.22
CA LYS A 585 -19.27 -1.80 -16.48
C LYS A 585 -20.12 -0.69 -17.09
N THR A 586 -19.80 0.55 -16.82
CA THR A 586 -20.58 1.69 -17.33
C THR A 586 -19.77 2.49 -18.34
N LEU A 587 -20.35 2.69 -19.53
CA LEU A 587 -19.97 3.72 -20.49
C LEU A 587 -20.72 5.00 -20.10
N PHE A 588 -20.03 6.11 -19.83
CA PHE A 588 -20.69 7.33 -19.31
C PHE A 588 -20.06 8.61 -19.83
N LYS A 589 -20.85 9.69 -19.84
CA LYS A 589 -20.37 11.06 -20.04
C LYS A 589 -19.78 11.60 -18.73
N PRO A 590 -18.51 12.07 -18.69
CA PRO A 590 -17.96 12.73 -17.51
C PRO A 590 -18.75 13.98 -17.12
N TYR A 591 -18.95 14.21 -15.82
CA TYR A 591 -19.72 15.35 -15.28
C TYR A 591 -19.03 16.00 -14.07
N ALA A 592 -19.48 17.20 -13.66
CA ALA A 592 -18.92 17.91 -12.52
C ALA A 592 -18.97 17.07 -11.21
N ASP A 593 -17.93 17.19 -10.37
CA ASP A 593 -17.80 16.45 -9.10
C ASP A 593 -17.82 14.90 -9.19
N ILE A 594 -17.64 14.35 -10.39
CA ILE A 594 -17.53 12.92 -10.60
C ILE A 594 -16.39 12.28 -9.80
N LYS A 595 -16.64 11.08 -9.32
CA LYS A 595 -15.68 10.16 -8.75
C LYS A 595 -15.73 8.88 -9.57
N LEU A 596 -14.68 8.69 -10.38
CA LEU A 596 -14.46 7.47 -11.16
C LEU A 596 -14.47 6.25 -10.25
N GLY A 597 -15.10 5.19 -10.74
CA GLY A 597 -15.22 3.89 -10.10
C GLY A 597 -15.03 2.77 -11.11
N ILE A 598 -14.80 1.56 -10.61
CA ILE A 598 -14.44 0.40 -11.43
C ILE A 598 -15.63 -0.14 -12.21
N HIS A 599 -16.84 -0.07 -11.62
CA HIS A 599 -18.08 -0.56 -12.23
C HIS A 599 -18.90 0.58 -12.79
N ARG A 600 -18.98 1.70 -12.06
CA ARG A 600 -19.71 2.89 -12.46
C ARG A 600 -19.10 4.15 -11.83
N PRO A 601 -19.33 5.34 -12.41
CA PRO A 601 -19.07 6.59 -11.73
C PRO A 601 -20.03 6.80 -10.55
N SER A 602 -19.61 7.65 -9.62
CA SER A 602 -20.45 8.17 -8.53
C SER A 602 -20.22 9.67 -8.42
N ILE A 603 -21.15 10.41 -7.82
CA ILE A 603 -20.97 11.84 -7.54
C ILE A 603 -20.44 12.06 -6.12
N ARG A 604 -19.52 13.01 -5.95
CA ARG A 604 -19.00 13.38 -4.62
C ARG A 604 -20.05 14.10 -3.81
N LYS A 605 -19.93 14.01 -2.47
CA LYS A 605 -20.79 14.72 -1.50
C LYS A 605 -22.30 14.47 -1.69
N LEU A 606 -22.70 13.34 -2.27
CA LEU A 606 -24.10 12.96 -2.52
C LEU A 606 -25.03 13.20 -1.31
N ASN A 607 -24.59 12.87 -0.08
CA ASN A 607 -25.40 13.03 1.13
C ASN A 607 -25.35 14.43 1.76
N HIS A 608 -24.51 15.34 1.27
CA HIS A 608 -24.27 16.67 1.85
C HIS A 608 -24.70 17.80 0.91
N ARG A 609 -25.08 17.47 -0.33
CA ARG A 609 -25.44 18.38 -1.42
C ARG A 609 -26.63 17.81 -2.19
N PRO A 610 -27.88 18.18 -1.83
CA PRO A 610 -29.09 17.69 -2.49
C PRO A 610 -29.08 17.91 -4.01
N GLU A 611 -28.45 18.98 -4.48
CA GLU A 611 -28.26 19.30 -5.90
C GLU A 611 -27.44 18.23 -6.64
N ASN A 612 -26.49 17.57 -5.97
CA ASN A 612 -25.71 16.47 -6.57
C ASN A 612 -26.53 15.19 -6.68
N ALA A 613 -27.44 14.94 -5.73
CA ALA A 613 -28.37 13.81 -5.82
C ALA A 613 -29.37 14.02 -6.96
N LYS A 614 -29.94 15.23 -7.07
CA LYS A 614 -30.82 15.61 -8.17
C LYS A 614 -30.11 15.52 -9.52
N ALA A 615 -28.90 16.06 -9.66
CA ALA A 615 -28.14 16.00 -10.91
C ALA A 615 -27.83 14.56 -11.38
N LEU A 616 -27.68 13.61 -10.46
CA LEU A 616 -27.47 12.20 -10.80
C LEU A 616 -28.78 11.46 -11.14
N LEU A 617 -29.89 11.87 -10.53
CA LEU A 617 -31.23 11.31 -10.78
C LEU A 617 -31.86 11.86 -12.07
N ASP A 618 -31.50 13.08 -12.46
CA ASP A 618 -31.93 13.69 -13.72
C ASP A 618 -31.22 13.06 -14.95
N GLN A 619 -30.23 12.19 -14.75
CA GLN A 619 -29.53 11.49 -15.84
C GLN A 619 -30.31 10.27 -16.33
N LEU A 620 -30.45 10.14 -17.65
CA LEU A 620 -30.92 8.92 -18.27
C LEU A 620 -29.80 7.89 -18.32
N TRP A 621 -30.00 6.79 -17.57
CA TRP A 621 -29.13 5.62 -17.58
C TRP A 621 -29.82 4.49 -18.35
N LEU A 622 -29.11 3.84 -19.26
CA LEU A 622 -29.59 2.71 -20.04
C LEU A 622 -28.94 1.39 -19.60
N ASN A 623 -29.60 0.26 -19.84
CA ASN A 623 -28.98 -1.06 -19.78
C ASN A 623 -28.31 -1.41 -21.13
N GLY A 624 -27.67 -2.59 -21.24
CA GLY A 624 -27.05 -3.07 -22.49
C GLY A 624 -28.02 -3.37 -23.64
N SER A 625 -29.34 -3.32 -23.42
CA SER A 625 -30.36 -3.38 -24.48
C SER A 625 -30.83 -2.00 -24.94
N GLY A 626 -30.39 -0.92 -24.29
CA GLY A 626 -30.87 0.44 -24.56
C GLY A 626 -32.13 0.83 -23.78
N ASP A 627 -32.59 -0.01 -22.85
CA ASP A 627 -33.76 0.29 -22.03
C ASP A 627 -33.39 1.18 -20.83
N PRO A 628 -34.24 2.17 -20.46
CA PRO A 628 -34.03 2.98 -19.26
C PRO A 628 -33.93 2.14 -17.98
N LEU A 629 -32.94 2.47 -17.15
CA LEU A 629 -32.74 1.92 -15.82
C LEU A 629 -33.52 2.73 -14.78
N PRO A 630 -33.98 2.09 -13.68
CA PRO A 630 -34.64 2.81 -12.61
C PRO A 630 -33.66 3.75 -11.89
N ASP A 631 -34.17 4.91 -11.45
CA ASP A 631 -33.46 5.97 -10.72
C ASP A 631 -32.48 5.47 -9.65
N GLU A 632 -32.88 4.44 -8.90
CA GLU A 632 -32.10 3.84 -7.81
C GLU A 632 -30.79 3.17 -8.27
N PHE A 633 -30.68 2.79 -9.54
CA PHE A 633 -29.49 2.16 -10.09
C PHE A 633 -28.31 3.12 -10.12
N SER A 634 -28.51 4.38 -10.53
CA SER A 634 -27.45 5.40 -10.60
C SER A 634 -26.86 5.70 -9.21
N LEU A 635 -27.66 5.60 -8.15
CA LEU A 635 -27.24 5.82 -6.77
C LEU A 635 -26.35 4.70 -6.21
N SER A 636 -26.65 3.42 -6.48
CA SER A 636 -25.98 2.31 -5.79
C SER A 636 -25.86 0.98 -6.55
N GLY A 637 -26.36 0.88 -7.77
CA GLY A 637 -26.25 -0.31 -8.61
C GLY A 637 -24.80 -0.71 -8.86
N TRP A 638 -24.52 -2.00 -8.77
CA TRP A 638 -23.25 -2.61 -9.20
C TRP A 638 -23.45 -3.86 -10.07
N ARG A 639 -24.69 -4.32 -10.17
CA ARG A 639 -25.13 -5.46 -10.97
C ARG A 639 -26.56 -5.23 -11.44
N SER A 640 -26.89 -5.78 -12.59
CA SER A 640 -28.25 -5.89 -13.11
C SER A 640 -29.08 -6.86 -12.24
N THR A 641 -30.38 -6.72 -12.38
CA THR A 641 -31.45 -7.52 -11.78
C THR A 641 -32.34 -8.04 -12.89
N ARG A 642 -33.29 -8.94 -12.59
CA ARG A 642 -34.23 -9.44 -13.61
C ARG A 642 -34.93 -8.32 -14.42
N PRO A 643 -35.36 -7.19 -13.81
CA PRO A 643 -35.96 -6.09 -14.57
C PRO A 643 -34.96 -5.19 -15.32
N THR A 644 -33.67 -5.26 -15.01
CA THR A 644 -32.66 -4.31 -15.54
C THR A 644 -31.62 -4.96 -16.43
N ILE A 645 -31.63 -6.29 -16.53
CA ILE A 645 -30.75 -7.03 -17.44
C ILE A 645 -31.09 -6.74 -18.89
N GLY A 646 -30.05 -6.58 -19.71
CA GLY A 646 -30.17 -6.32 -21.13
C GLY A 646 -28.84 -6.53 -21.84
N TYR A 647 -28.91 -7.15 -23.03
CA TYR A 647 -27.77 -7.56 -23.85
C TYR A 647 -27.99 -7.30 -25.35
N ALA A 648 -29.07 -6.61 -25.75
CA ALA A 648 -29.48 -6.52 -27.14
C ALA A 648 -28.55 -5.63 -27.99
N LEU A 649 -28.07 -4.51 -27.44
CA LEU A 649 -27.18 -3.58 -28.15
C LEU A 649 -25.71 -3.84 -27.83
N ALA A 650 -25.39 -4.14 -26.57
CA ALA A 650 -24.03 -4.37 -26.12
C ALA A 650 -23.95 -5.31 -24.91
N GLU A 651 -22.82 -5.99 -24.79
CA GLU A 651 -22.45 -6.75 -23.60
C GLU A 651 -20.95 -6.64 -23.31
N MET A 652 -20.56 -6.93 -22.07
CA MET A 652 -19.16 -6.92 -21.67
C MET A 652 -18.67 -8.36 -21.50
N ASN A 653 -17.93 -8.89 -22.47
CA ASN A 653 -17.36 -10.23 -22.38
C ASN A 653 -16.28 -10.22 -21.29
N HIS A 654 -16.40 -11.11 -20.29
CA HIS A 654 -15.50 -11.16 -19.15
C HIS A 654 -14.80 -12.53 -19.10
N TYR A 655 -13.50 -12.54 -19.38
CA TYR A 655 -12.63 -13.72 -19.44
C TYR A 655 -11.89 -13.94 -18.11
N ALA A 656 -12.64 -14.13 -17.03
CA ALA A 656 -12.06 -14.17 -15.68
C ALA A 656 -11.19 -15.41 -15.43
N VAL A 657 -11.52 -16.53 -16.06
CA VAL A 657 -10.86 -17.82 -15.82
C VAL A 657 -9.84 -18.18 -16.89
N LYS A 658 -10.13 -17.92 -18.18
CA LYS A 658 -9.31 -18.36 -19.32
C LYS A 658 -9.04 -19.88 -19.21
N SER A 659 -7.89 -20.37 -19.66
CA SER A 659 -7.55 -21.79 -19.52
C SER A 659 -7.29 -22.19 -18.07
N TYR A 660 -7.35 -23.49 -17.77
CA TYR A 660 -7.07 -24.02 -16.43
C TYR A 660 -5.69 -23.58 -15.92
N GLU A 661 -4.66 -23.67 -16.76
CA GLU A 661 -3.32 -23.23 -16.39
C GLU A 661 -3.22 -21.72 -16.17
N ALA A 662 -3.90 -20.90 -16.99
CA ALA A 662 -3.97 -19.46 -16.77
C ALA A 662 -4.64 -19.12 -15.44
N TYR A 663 -5.71 -19.84 -15.07
CA TYR A 663 -6.36 -19.67 -13.77
C TYR A 663 -5.46 -20.13 -12.60
N LEU A 664 -4.73 -21.24 -12.74
CA LEU A 664 -3.80 -21.68 -11.70
C LEU A 664 -2.65 -20.70 -11.50
N LEU A 665 -2.15 -20.06 -12.57
CA LEU A 665 -1.22 -18.94 -12.44
C LEU A 665 -1.84 -17.77 -11.67
N ARG A 666 -3.11 -17.44 -11.93
CA ARG A 666 -3.86 -16.42 -11.18
C ARG A 666 -4.03 -16.79 -9.71
N ARG A 667 -4.28 -18.08 -9.39
CA ARG A 667 -4.35 -18.62 -8.02
C ARG A 667 -3.01 -18.47 -7.29
N ALA A 668 -1.91 -18.89 -7.92
CA ALA A 668 -0.56 -18.78 -7.35
C ALA A 668 -0.10 -17.32 -7.16
N ARG A 669 -0.53 -16.40 -8.04
CA ARG A 669 -0.26 -14.95 -7.95
C ARG A 669 -1.04 -14.24 -6.84
N GLY A 670 -2.23 -14.73 -6.48
CA GLY A 670 -3.16 -14.08 -5.54
C GLY A 670 -3.96 -12.91 -6.14
N ASN A 671 -4.64 -12.13 -5.28
CA ASN A 671 -5.55 -11.02 -5.68
C ASN A 671 -5.03 -9.64 -5.23
N VAL A 672 -5.25 -8.62 -6.06
CA VAL A 672 -4.95 -7.18 -5.82
C VAL A 672 -5.55 -6.64 -4.51
N ASN A 673 -6.62 -7.26 -3.99
CA ASN A 673 -7.28 -6.87 -2.74
C ASN A 673 -6.81 -7.64 -1.48
N ASN A 674 -5.78 -8.50 -1.57
CA ASN A 674 -5.24 -9.29 -0.46
C ASN A 674 -6.31 -10.08 0.33
N LYS A 675 -7.31 -10.63 -0.38
CA LYS A 675 -8.23 -11.60 0.21
C LYS A 675 -7.59 -12.97 0.10
N GLU A 676 -7.29 -13.59 1.24
CA GLU A 676 -6.90 -15.00 1.32
C GLU A 676 -8.00 -15.87 0.68
N ASP A 677 -7.58 -16.90 -0.06
CA ASP A 677 -8.45 -17.93 -0.66
C ASP A 677 -9.55 -17.43 -1.62
N LYS A 678 -9.33 -16.30 -2.33
CA LYS A 678 -10.31 -15.82 -3.33
C LYS A 678 -10.39 -16.72 -4.57
N TYR A 679 -9.25 -17.15 -5.10
CA TYR A 679 -9.16 -17.88 -6.36
C TYR A 679 -8.94 -19.38 -6.11
N ASN A 680 -9.96 -20.05 -5.59
CA ASN A 680 -9.96 -21.49 -5.32
C ASN A 680 -10.76 -22.25 -6.39
N ALA A 681 -10.87 -23.59 -6.26
CA ALA A 681 -11.62 -24.41 -7.21
C ALA A 681 -13.12 -24.07 -7.24
N ALA A 682 -13.68 -23.63 -6.12
CA ALA A 682 -15.06 -23.19 -6.06
C ALA A 682 -15.30 -21.93 -6.92
N TYR A 683 -14.40 -20.95 -6.87
CA TYR A 683 -14.49 -19.79 -7.78
C TYR A 683 -14.39 -20.22 -9.23
N PHE A 684 -13.47 -21.14 -9.57
CA PHE A 684 -13.33 -21.64 -10.94
C PHE A 684 -14.64 -22.30 -11.42
N ALA A 685 -15.19 -23.24 -10.65
CA ALA A 685 -16.44 -23.92 -10.99
C ALA A 685 -17.63 -22.96 -11.21
N TYR A 686 -17.69 -21.86 -10.44
CA TYR A 686 -18.75 -20.87 -10.59
C TYR A 686 -18.63 -20.05 -11.87
N PHE A 687 -17.41 -19.72 -12.30
CA PHE A 687 -17.17 -18.73 -13.36
C PHE A 687 -16.61 -19.33 -14.66
N ASP A 688 -16.24 -20.61 -14.68
CA ASP A 688 -15.96 -21.39 -15.88
C ASP A 688 -17.26 -21.77 -16.58
N ARG A 689 -17.85 -20.80 -17.29
CA ARG A 689 -19.17 -20.91 -17.92
C ARG A 689 -19.06 -21.17 -19.41
N ASN A 690 -19.61 -22.29 -19.87
CA ASN A 690 -19.39 -22.78 -21.24
C ASN A 690 -20.69 -23.21 -21.95
N GLU A 691 -21.83 -22.64 -21.57
CA GLU A 691 -23.15 -23.14 -21.97
C GLU A 691 -23.60 -22.66 -23.36
N THR A 692 -23.16 -21.47 -23.75
CA THR A 692 -23.57 -20.80 -24.99
C THR A 692 -22.35 -20.34 -25.77
N GLN A 693 -22.50 -20.11 -27.08
CA GLN A 693 -21.47 -19.54 -27.94
C GLN A 693 -22.01 -18.27 -28.61
N PRO A 694 -21.92 -17.09 -27.95
CA PRO A 694 -22.61 -15.87 -28.40
C PRO A 694 -22.20 -15.35 -29.78
N GLY A 695 -20.94 -15.55 -30.19
CA GLY A 695 -20.42 -15.35 -31.56
C GLY A 695 -20.39 -13.91 -32.10
N ALA A 696 -21.02 -12.93 -31.44
CA ALA A 696 -21.13 -11.57 -31.96
C ALA A 696 -19.75 -10.89 -32.16
N ILE A 697 -18.78 -11.21 -31.30
CA ILE A 697 -17.41 -10.70 -31.36
C ILE A 697 -16.60 -11.29 -32.54
N ASP A 698 -16.99 -12.47 -33.04
CA ASP A 698 -16.22 -13.25 -34.01
C ASP A 698 -16.04 -12.52 -35.35
N ARG A 699 -17.00 -11.66 -35.72
CA ARG A 699 -16.95 -10.83 -36.93
C ARG A 699 -15.69 -9.95 -37.00
N HIS A 700 -15.11 -9.62 -35.84
CA HIS A 700 -13.93 -8.77 -35.74
C HIS A 700 -12.62 -9.56 -35.78
N ILE A 701 -12.63 -10.87 -35.55
CA ILE A 701 -11.41 -11.69 -35.42
C ILE A 701 -10.47 -11.54 -36.63
N PRO A 702 -10.93 -11.60 -37.91
CA PRO A 702 -10.03 -11.45 -39.04
C PRO A 702 -9.31 -10.09 -39.07
N ALA A 703 -10.03 -9.01 -38.77
CA ALA A 703 -9.45 -7.67 -38.76
C ALA A 703 -8.55 -7.44 -37.55
N VAL A 704 -8.89 -8.02 -36.40
CA VAL A 704 -8.08 -7.95 -35.18
C VAL A 704 -6.77 -8.72 -35.36
N ARG A 705 -6.79 -9.91 -35.97
CA ARG A 705 -5.56 -10.64 -36.34
C ARG A 705 -4.65 -9.78 -37.22
N SER A 706 -5.22 -9.18 -38.27
CA SER A 706 -4.47 -8.28 -39.15
C SER A 706 -3.83 -7.11 -38.40
N LEU A 707 -4.56 -6.49 -37.45
CA LEU A 707 -4.04 -5.40 -36.62
C LEU A 707 -3.01 -5.86 -35.59
N VAL A 708 -3.16 -7.07 -35.03
CA VAL A 708 -2.15 -7.68 -34.16
C VAL A 708 -0.87 -7.90 -34.95
N ASP A 709 -0.97 -8.46 -36.16
CA ASP A 709 0.18 -8.67 -37.04
C ASP A 709 0.85 -7.35 -37.43
N ASP A 710 0.06 -6.31 -37.72
CA ASP A 710 0.56 -4.95 -38.01
C ASP A 710 1.32 -4.36 -36.81
N ILE A 711 0.75 -4.40 -35.60
CA ILE A 711 1.42 -3.93 -34.38
C ILE A 711 2.70 -4.72 -34.11
N LEU A 712 2.68 -6.04 -34.31
CA LEU A 712 3.83 -6.92 -34.12
C LEU A 712 4.81 -6.92 -35.30
N SER A 713 4.52 -6.19 -36.38
CA SER A 713 5.50 -5.94 -37.44
C SER A 713 6.61 -4.99 -36.97
N ASP A 714 6.34 -4.18 -35.93
CA ASP A 714 7.37 -3.42 -35.21
C ASP A 714 8.30 -4.40 -34.47
N PRO A 715 9.60 -4.45 -34.82
CA PRO A 715 10.51 -5.44 -34.24
C PRO A 715 10.63 -5.32 -32.72
N LYS A 716 10.49 -4.10 -32.18
CA LYS A 716 10.60 -3.88 -30.73
C LYS A 716 9.35 -4.36 -30.00
N MET A 717 8.16 -4.09 -30.51
CA MET A 717 6.92 -4.69 -29.97
C MET A 717 6.95 -6.21 -30.04
N ARG A 718 7.44 -6.78 -31.15
CA ARG A 718 7.58 -8.23 -31.28
C ARG A 718 8.46 -8.83 -30.20
N GLU A 719 9.64 -8.27 -29.99
CA GLU A 719 10.57 -8.69 -28.93
C GLU A 719 9.90 -8.64 -27.55
N LEU A 720 9.22 -7.52 -27.24
CA LEU A 720 8.54 -7.35 -25.95
C LEU A 720 7.36 -8.33 -25.76
N GLN A 721 6.60 -8.63 -26.81
CA GLN A 721 5.56 -9.65 -26.79
C GLN A 721 6.15 -11.03 -26.53
N ASP A 722 7.23 -11.39 -27.24
CA ASP A 722 7.89 -12.69 -27.07
C ASP A 722 8.48 -12.83 -25.64
N GLU A 723 9.05 -11.76 -25.07
CA GLU A 723 9.48 -11.70 -23.67
C GLU A 723 8.31 -11.94 -22.68
N ALA A 724 7.16 -11.29 -22.91
CA ALA A 724 5.99 -11.45 -22.06
C ALA A 724 5.44 -12.88 -22.15
N LEU A 725 5.32 -13.44 -23.35
CA LEU A 725 4.88 -14.82 -23.56
C LEU A 725 5.83 -15.83 -22.89
N ALA A 726 7.14 -15.63 -23.03
CA ALA A 726 8.15 -16.47 -22.39
C ALA A 726 8.08 -16.39 -20.86
N TYR A 727 7.81 -15.21 -20.29
CA TYR A 727 7.61 -15.03 -18.86
C TYR A 727 6.44 -15.88 -18.33
N HIS A 728 5.27 -15.81 -18.99
CA HIS A 728 4.09 -16.58 -18.57
C HIS A 728 4.27 -18.08 -18.80
N ALA A 729 4.83 -18.50 -19.95
CA ALA A 729 5.14 -19.90 -20.22
C ALA A 729 6.14 -20.49 -19.18
N GLY A 730 7.17 -19.72 -18.81
CA GLY A 730 8.11 -20.10 -17.76
C GLY A 730 7.43 -20.28 -16.39
N ARG A 731 6.46 -19.42 -16.07
CA ARG A 731 5.66 -19.52 -14.84
C ARG A 731 4.78 -20.76 -14.80
N VAL A 732 4.20 -21.15 -15.95
CA VAL A 732 3.46 -22.42 -16.09
C VAL A 732 4.39 -23.60 -15.91
N LYS A 733 5.59 -23.58 -16.51
CA LYS A 733 6.59 -24.63 -16.30
C LYS A 733 6.95 -24.79 -14.82
N MET A 734 7.21 -23.68 -14.12
CA MET A 734 7.49 -23.71 -12.67
C MET A 734 6.33 -24.28 -11.86
N LEU A 735 5.08 -24.01 -12.27
CA LEU A 735 3.91 -24.59 -11.62
C LEU A 735 3.87 -26.10 -11.84
N ARG A 736 4.06 -26.58 -13.07
CA ARG A 736 4.12 -28.02 -13.39
C ARG A 736 5.21 -28.75 -12.60
N ASP A 737 6.36 -28.11 -12.43
CA ASP A 737 7.52 -28.67 -11.70
C ASP A 737 7.36 -28.62 -10.16
N SER A 738 6.30 -27.99 -9.62
CA SER A 738 6.16 -27.75 -8.17
C SER A 738 5.74 -28.97 -7.34
N GLY A 739 5.29 -30.06 -7.98
CA GLY A 739 4.69 -31.22 -7.32
C GLY A 739 3.20 -31.05 -6.94
N GLU A 740 2.68 -29.81 -6.93
CA GLU A 740 1.28 -29.50 -6.60
C GLU A 740 0.36 -29.43 -7.83
N TYR A 741 0.93 -29.36 -9.04
CA TYR A 741 0.19 -29.11 -10.28
C TYR A 741 -0.91 -30.14 -10.55
N ASP A 742 -0.57 -31.44 -10.51
CA ASP A 742 -1.53 -32.50 -10.81
C ASP A 742 -2.68 -32.53 -9.81
N HIS A 743 -2.40 -32.21 -8.55
CA HIS A 743 -3.40 -32.11 -7.50
C HIS A 743 -4.34 -30.92 -7.77
N TRP A 744 -3.81 -29.72 -7.99
CA TRP A 744 -4.64 -28.54 -8.23
C TRP A 744 -5.41 -28.61 -9.54
N LEU A 745 -4.82 -29.17 -10.60
CA LEU A 745 -5.50 -29.36 -11.86
C LEU A 745 -6.68 -30.34 -11.72
N ARG A 746 -6.48 -31.45 -11.00
CA ARG A 746 -7.56 -32.40 -10.69
C ARG A 746 -8.65 -31.71 -9.87
N GLU A 747 -8.29 -30.93 -8.86
CA GLU A 747 -9.23 -30.15 -8.04
C GLU A 747 -10.10 -29.22 -8.90
N LEU A 748 -9.52 -28.52 -9.89
CA LEU A 748 -10.29 -27.67 -10.80
C LEU A 748 -11.23 -28.48 -11.72
N LYS A 749 -10.75 -29.59 -12.28
CA LYS A 749 -11.55 -30.44 -13.17
C LYS A 749 -12.72 -31.08 -12.43
N ASP A 750 -12.47 -31.60 -11.24
CA ASP A 750 -13.52 -32.16 -10.38
C ASP A 750 -14.55 -31.09 -10.05
N ALA A 751 -14.12 -29.88 -9.67
CA ALA A 751 -15.04 -28.79 -9.36
C ALA A 751 -15.86 -28.32 -10.58
N SER A 752 -15.23 -28.26 -11.77
CA SER A 752 -15.90 -27.86 -13.02
C SER A 752 -16.96 -28.86 -13.51
N SER A 753 -16.89 -30.11 -13.04
CA SER A 753 -17.86 -31.16 -13.38
C SER A 753 -19.17 -31.06 -12.59
N ILE A 754 -19.20 -30.23 -11.55
CA ILE A 754 -20.38 -30.06 -10.70
C ILE A 754 -21.34 -29.06 -11.32
N ASP A 755 -22.62 -29.42 -11.42
CA ASP A 755 -23.68 -28.53 -11.88
C ASP A 755 -23.75 -27.26 -11.01
N VAL A 756 -23.86 -26.09 -11.64
CA VAL A 756 -23.81 -24.79 -10.94
C VAL A 756 -24.96 -24.57 -9.96
N ASP A 757 -26.12 -25.17 -10.21
CA ASP A 757 -27.24 -25.16 -9.28
C ASP A 757 -26.99 -26.13 -8.10
N ALA A 758 -26.28 -27.24 -8.35
CA ALA A 758 -25.80 -28.16 -7.32
C ALA A 758 -24.55 -27.66 -6.55
N LEU A 759 -23.81 -26.66 -7.06
CA LEU A 759 -22.69 -26.03 -6.35
C LEU A 759 -23.13 -25.35 -5.04
N LYS A 760 -24.40 -24.91 -4.94
CA LYS A 760 -24.96 -24.36 -3.70
C LYS A 760 -25.17 -25.43 -2.62
N GLU A 761 -25.37 -26.68 -3.04
CA GLU A 761 -25.61 -27.84 -2.17
C GLU A 761 -24.31 -28.60 -1.86
N SER A 762 -23.24 -28.38 -2.61
CA SER A 762 -21.96 -29.08 -2.45
C SER A 762 -20.82 -28.21 -1.90
N VAL A 763 -20.93 -26.88 -1.92
CA VAL A 763 -19.84 -25.98 -1.50
C VAL A 763 -20.33 -24.83 -0.60
N ILE A 764 -19.76 -24.73 0.61
CA ILE A 764 -20.10 -23.67 1.59
C ILE A 764 -19.36 -22.36 1.26
N PHE A 765 -20.11 -21.36 0.79
CA PHE A 765 -19.59 -20.01 0.54
C PHE A 765 -19.76 -19.09 1.74
N THR A 766 -18.64 -18.66 2.33
CA THR A 766 -18.68 -17.74 3.48
C THR A 766 -18.38 -16.29 3.09
N GLN A 767 -17.77 -16.07 1.93
CA GLN A 767 -17.20 -14.77 1.53
C GLN A 767 -18.21 -13.61 1.44
N HIS A 768 -19.48 -13.92 1.22
CA HIS A 768 -20.58 -12.94 1.17
C HIS A 768 -21.14 -12.60 2.56
N LEU A 769 -20.84 -13.42 3.57
CA LEU A 769 -21.30 -13.23 4.94
C LEU A 769 -20.46 -12.15 5.65
N PRO A 770 -21.01 -11.50 6.68
CA PRO A 770 -20.23 -10.71 7.62
C PRO A 770 -19.06 -11.50 8.21
N LYS A 771 -17.91 -10.86 8.47
CA LYS A 771 -16.73 -11.53 9.05
C LYS A 771 -17.04 -12.34 10.32
N SER A 772 -17.97 -11.87 11.16
CA SER A 772 -18.42 -12.59 12.35
C SER A 772 -19.12 -13.91 12.03
N ALA A 773 -19.94 -13.96 10.98
CA ALA A 773 -20.60 -15.17 10.52
C ALA A 773 -19.63 -16.11 9.80
N GLN A 774 -18.65 -15.58 9.06
CA GLN A 774 -17.55 -16.37 8.48
C GLN A 774 -16.76 -17.13 9.56
N ALA A 775 -16.49 -16.48 10.69
CA ALA A 775 -15.80 -17.08 11.83
C ALA A 775 -16.61 -18.21 12.47
N GLU A 776 -17.94 -18.07 12.60
CA GLU A 776 -18.79 -19.15 13.14
C GLU A 776 -18.90 -20.34 12.18
N VAL A 777 -18.97 -20.11 10.86
CA VAL A 777 -18.92 -21.20 9.88
C VAL A 777 -17.59 -21.97 9.96
N ALA A 778 -16.45 -21.26 10.10
CA ALA A 778 -15.17 -21.90 10.31
C ALA A 778 -15.13 -22.74 11.60
N ARG A 779 -15.77 -22.23 12.66
CA ARG A 779 -15.90 -22.93 13.95
C ARG A 779 -16.77 -24.18 13.87
N LEU A 780 -17.86 -24.14 13.12
CA LEU A 780 -18.73 -25.30 12.87
C LEU A 780 -17.98 -26.38 12.09
N LYS A 781 -17.22 -25.99 11.06
CA LYS A 781 -16.36 -26.91 10.30
C LYS A 781 -15.30 -27.58 11.18
N GLN A 782 -14.60 -26.81 12.01
CA GLN A 782 -13.60 -27.35 12.95
C GLN A 782 -14.21 -28.30 13.98
N ALA A 783 -15.48 -28.12 14.33
CA ALA A 783 -16.20 -29.00 15.24
C ALA A 783 -16.77 -30.26 14.56
N GLY A 784 -16.59 -30.44 13.25
CA GLY A 784 -17.07 -31.61 12.52
C GLY A 784 -18.59 -31.60 12.27
N VAL A 785 -19.23 -30.43 12.29
CA VAL A 785 -20.65 -30.30 11.92
C VAL A 785 -20.81 -30.57 10.42
N ALA A 786 -21.85 -31.32 10.03
CA ALA A 786 -22.07 -31.70 8.65
C ALA A 786 -22.32 -30.49 7.76
N ASP A 787 -21.87 -30.55 6.50
CA ASP A 787 -21.97 -29.41 5.58
C ASP A 787 -23.42 -29.00 5.29
N ASP A 788 -24.38 -29.92 5.36
CA ASP A 788 -25.82 -29.64 5.27
C ASP A 788 -26.29 -28.72 6.41
N ASP A 789 -25.96 -29.06 7.65
CA ASP A 789 -26.32 -28.28 8.84
C ASP A 789 -25.66 -26.89 8.83
N ILE A 790 -24.44 -26.80 8.29
CA ILE A 790 -23.73 -25.53 8.11
C ILE A 790 -24.41 -24.66 7.04
N ARG A 791 -24.96 -25.26 5.97
CA ARG A 791 -25.72 -24.55 4.94
C ARG A 791 -27.05 -24.03 5.49
N ASP A 792 -27.74 -24.81 6.31
CA ASP A 792 -28.96 -24.37 7.00
C ASP A 792 -28.68 -23.23 7.97
N PHE A 793 -27.57 -23.33 8.72
CA PHE A 793 -27.08 -22.24 9.56
C PHE A 793 -26.86 -20.96 8.75
N ILE A 794 -26.16 -21.03 7.61
CA ILE A 794 -25.90 -19.85 6.76
C ILE A 794 -27.21 -19.26 6.22
N THR A 795 -28.13 -20.11 5.79
CA THR A 795 -29.43 -19.69 5.25
C THR A 795 -30.30 -19.01 6.30
N SER A 796 -30.15 -19.40 7.57
CA SER A 796 -30.85 -18.76 8.70
C SER A 796 -30.36 -17.35 9.05
N LEU A 797 -29.19 -16.92 8.54
CA LEU A 797 -28.62 -15.60 8.83
C LEU A 797 -29.27 -14.49 8.00
N ARG A 798 -29.90 -13.51 8.66
CA ARG A 798 -30.50 -12.34 8.01
C ARG A 798 -29.40 -11.34 7.60
N THR A 799 -29.27 -11.06 6.30
CA THR A 799 -28.35 -10.04 5.76
C THR A 799 -29.13 -8.76 5.41
N ALA A 800 -28.81 -7.64 6.08
CA ALA A 800 -29.54 -6.37 5.91
C ALA A 800 -29.46 -5.83 4.46
N SER A 801 -30.60 -5.40 3.93
CA SER A 801 -30.65 -4.59 2.70
C SER A 801 -30.59 -3.10 3.07
N LYS A 802 -29.82 -2.29 2.34
CA LYS A 802 -29.68 -0.84 2.60
C LYS A 802 -30.92 -0.05 2.12
N GLY A 803 -32.13 -0.41 2.52
CA GLY A 803 -33.39 0.17 2.00
C GLY A 803 -33.72 1.58 2.52
N LYS A 804 -33.88 1.74 3.83
CA LYS A 804 -34.48 2.96 4.44
C LYS A 804 -33.74 4.28 4.21
N SER A 805 -32.41 4.29 4.20
CA SER A 805 -31.63 5.51 3.92
C SER A 805 -31.79 6.01 2.49
N ARG A 806 -32.18 5.14 1.54
CA ARG A 806 -32.21 5.44 0.11
C ARG A 806 -33.53 6.04 -0.32
N SER A 807 -34.64 5.52 0.18
CA SER A 807 -35.98 6.07 -0.07
C SER A 807 -36.05 7.54 0.36
N ASN A 808 -35.43 7.88 1.49
CA ASN A 808 -35.36 9.26 1.97
C ASN A 808 -34.52 10.19 1.08
N LEU A 809 -33.42 9.68 0.51
CA LEU A 809 -32.58 10.43 -0.44
C LEU A 809 -33.30 10.68 -1.77
N ILE A 810 -34.07 9.70 -2.24
CA ILE A 810 -34.88 9.82 -3.48
C ILE A 810 -36.00 10.83 -3.28
N ALA A 811 -36.77 10.72 -2.19
CA ALA A 811 -37.84 11.66 -1.86
C ALA A 811 -37.32 13.10 -1.71
N GLN A 812 -36.20 13.28 -1.00
CA GLN A 812 -35.57 14.60 -0.84
C GLN A 812 -35.10 15.20 -2.17
N ALA A 813 -34.55 14.38 -3.08
CA ALA A 813 -34.09 14.84 -4.38
C ALA A 813 -35.23 15.16 -5.35
N LYS A 814 -36.40 14.50 -5.20
CA LYS A 814 -37.64 14.80 -5.95
C LYS A 814 -38.41 16.00 -5.40
N GLY A 815 -37.95 16.61 -4.30
CA GLY A 815 -38.64 17.74 -3.66
C GLY A 815 -39.89 17.33 -2.88
N GLU A 816 -40.04 16.05 -2.57
CA GLU A 816 -41.16 15.51 -1.80
C GLU A 816 -40.88 15.72 -0.30
N THR A 817 -41.85 16.25 0.45
CA THR A 817 -41.78 16.26 1.92
C THR A 817 -41.78 14.82 2.41
N ALA A 818 -40.89 14.47 3.35
CA ALA A 818 -40.88 13.17 4.01
C ALA A 818 -42.19 12.96 4.80
N GLY A 819 -43.24 12.52 4.09
CA GLY A 819 -44.58 12.30 4.60
C GLY A 819 -45.10 10.99 4.05
N GLU A 820 -45.42 10.08 4.97
CA GLU A 820 -46.21 8.86 4.78
C GLU A 820 -45.86 8.03 3.53
N ALA A 821 -44.70 7.35 3.59
CA ALA A 821 -44.57 6.11 2.85
C ALA A 821 -45.68 5.16 3.32
N THR A 822 -46.59 4.83 2.42
CA THR A 822 -47.74 3.94 2.63
C THR A 822 -47.31 2.67 3.36
N GLN A 823 -47.98 2.40 4.48
CA GLN A 823 -48.02 1.10 5.13
C GLN A 823 -48.64 0.10 4.15
N ASP A 824 -47.83 -0.59 3.36
CA ASP A 824 -48.25 -1.80 2.65
C ASP A 824 -47.05 -2.73 2.47
N ASN A 825 -46.75 -3.46 3.55
CA ASN A 825 -46.43 -4.90 3.62
C ASN A 825 -45.79 -5.19 4.98
N ASP A 826 -46.60 -5.77 5.85
CA ASP A 826 -46.38 -5.93 7.29
C ASP A 826 -45.46 -7.12 7.63
N ASP A 827 -44.36 -7.34 6.87
CA ASP A 827 -43.49 -8.51 7.08
C ASP A 827 -41.97 -8.22 7.14
N ASP A 828 -41.54 -6.95 7.08
CA ASP A 828 -40.10 -6.62 7.05
C ASP A 828 -39.59 -6.06 8.39
N THR A 829 -39.41 -6.96 9.37
CA THR A 829 -38.57 -6.69 10.55
C THR A 829 -37.09 -6.80 10.17
N ASP A 830 -36.60 -5.71 9.57
CA ASP A 830 -35.27 -5.49 8.98
C ASP A 830 -34.12 -5.40 10.03
N ALA A 831 -33.97 -6.42 10.87
CA ALA A 831 -32.88 -6.56 11.84
C ALA A 831 -31.86 -7.60 11.36
N ARG A 832 -30.59 -7.17 11.20
CA ARG A 832 -29.44 -8.05 10.92
C ARG A 832 -29.24 -9.03 12.07
N THR A 833 -29.01 -10.31 11.78
CA THR A 833 -28.64 -11.29 12.81
C THR A 833 -27.41 -10.77 13.55
N SER A 834 -27.56 -10.56 14.86
CA SER A 834 -26.51 -10.01 15.71
C SER A 834 -25.37 -11.03 15.86
N ARG A 835 -24.18 -10.54 16.27
CA ARG A 835 -23.05 -11.42 16.57
C ARG A 835 -23.39 -12.46 17.65
N ALA A 836 -24.21 -12.07 18.62
CA ALA A 836 -24.63 -12.95 19.71
C ALA A 836 -25.59 -14.04 19.23
N GLU A 837 -26.55 -13.69 18.37
CA GLU A 837 -27.51 -14.66 17.80
C GLU A 837 -26.82 -15.68 16.89
N ALA A 838 -25.92 -15.22 16.00
CA ALA A 838 -25.14 -16.13 15.15
C ALA A 838 -24.26 -17.08 15.97
N ARG A 839 -23.69 -16.59 17.09
CA ARG A 839 -22.90 -17.41 18.02
C ARG A 839 -23.76 -18.45 18.73
N ALA A 840 -24.92 -18.06 19.25
CA ALA A 840 -25.82 -18.94 19.98
C ALA A 840 -26.38 -20.08 19.10
N SER A 841 -26.73 -19.80 17.85
CA SER A 841 -27.14 -20.83 16.89
C SER A 841 -26.00 -21.81 16.57
N ALA A 842 -24.77 -21.30 16.40
CA ALA A 842 -23.60 -22.16 16.18
C ALA A 842 -23.25 -23.01 17.43
N ASP A 843 -23.38 -22.46 18.64
CA ASP A 843 -23.20 -23.19 19.90
C ASP A 843 -24.21 -24.35 20.01
N THR A 844 -25.45 -24.12 19.60
CA THR A 844 -26.54 -25.11 19.63
C THR A 844 -26.26 -26.29 18.70
N LEU A 845 -25.79 -26.04 17.48
CA LEU A 845 -25.40 -27.08 16.51
C LEU A 845 -24.23 -27.93 17.01
N ILE A 846 -23.19 -27.30 17.58
CA ILE A 846 -22.05 -28.03 18.16
C ILE A 846 -22.48 -28.88 19.37
N ALA A 847 -23.37 -28.35 20.22
CA ALA A 847 -23.90 -29.10 21.36
C ALA A 847 -24.74 -30.31 20.92
N ALA A 848 -25.56 -30.16 19.88
CA ALA A 848 -26.34 -31.25 19.30
C ALA A 848 -25.44 -32.36 18.73
N LEU A 849 -24.36 -31.99 18.04
CA LEU A 849 -23.35 -32.94 17.54
C LEU A 849 -22.69 -33.73 18.68
N LYS A 850 -22.25 -33.04 19.75
CA LYS A 850 -21.63 -33.68 20.93
C LYS A 850 -22.57 -34.64 21.64
N LYS A 851 -23.86 -34.34 21.68
CA LYS A 851 -24.89 -35.23 22.27
C LYS A 851 -25.21 -36.45 21.40
N LYS A 852 -24.94 -36.38 20.10
CA LYS A 852 -25.13 -37.50 19.16
C LYS A 852 -23.92 -38.45 19.11
N ALA A 853 -22.75 -37.96 19.55
CA ALA A 853 -21.49 -38.69 19.65
C ALA A 853 -21.23 -39.31 21.04
N ALA A 854 -22.00 -38.91 22.07
CA ALA A 854 -22.06 -39.54 23.39
C ALA A 854 -23.22 -40.53 23.42
#